data_AF-A0A916D2I8-F1
#
_entry.id   AF-A0A916D2I8-F1
#
_cell.length_a   1.000
_cell.length_b   1.000
_cell.length_c   1.000
_cell.angle_alpha   90.00
_cell.angle_beta   90.00
_cell.angle_gamma   90.00
#
_symmetry.space_group_name_H-M   'P 1'
#
loop_
_entity.id
_entity.type
_entity.pdbx_description
1 polymer ?
#
loop_
_entity_poly.entity_id
_entity_poly.type
_entity_poly.pdbx_seq_one_letter_code
_entity_poly.pdbx_strand_id
1 'polypeptide(L)'
;MLTLDTTLSAFEGNYPSACVSPAAAAEIRRISAHFPAALASIYVLENRLQADAEQVDFSLCVNHGTDGAKIMGSGIPSHYLDQPAWAGVSAFCQRWITSGSTLDEQVGHIWLEFDAAGEGIPPPAIYLGPKFDGDKLRVWGGDLAWLLDEALTLLNGAPVNPTILDQVRRCLVVLGEYPEAQIFEVGLMLSRPPVDFVRLCLRGIPKMRLLEYLGRIGWKGEQAAVQEAINLLDSAEGIELYVDVGMEILPQVGLECRLDPPHNSDQSYLRWEGLLNTLVEKSLCTAPKRDGLLAWSGMNRGRLPGEEQVRMLWRLLSHIKLVCAPGRPIEAKGYMTLLHQPPPPTKPKALRIGADHPLIKRLQDGVRGEVLPPGEKYARDFSRMFKKPLFVTVMAQDEGDISHTLKVNQSANLPLMIRGAGYSSGAHLLPDHAVALIMSRPREPQITFNQDHSVVVGAGTRWFDLEQTLHIQGRTIGPLMASLASSVGGTLAAGSGFGFRSIRYGGVLDQVRRLRLIRLTGEAVWCGPEDQPDLFRESLGGFGKTGVISAAELNTIPYQPFTAMHFYEHPSPEALAKSLAELASDLDRTPDLLRGWIRPDGVFGSAFGLEQSDPEQPVDPALRLGQVPAGGRAEVFPDYHTFVHQAVHDHLREGVDQVRLWADHMVEYEGLRRLCLQIESLRSRIAPFLYMARMLAIRRPAGGLNLPYAPHHWGTEPVKYLVGVYCDVPSVDTAAINLVRECLAELQTITLQSGGRVCPWGWREG
;
A
#
# COMPACT_ATOMS: atom_id res chain seq x y z
N MET A 1 -16.33 -28.54 -8.33
CA MET A 1 -15.60 -27.53 -7.55
C MET A 1 -14.21 -28.10 -7.27
N LEU A 2 -13.13 -27.34 -7.43
CA LEU A 2 -11.80 -27.83 -7.08
C LEU A 2 -11.70 -28.03 -5.56
N THR A 3 -11.02 -29.10 -5.15
CA THR A 3 -10.88 -29.54 -3.76
C THR A 3 -9.42 -29.39 -3.30
N LEU A 4 -9.17 -29.47 -1.99
CA LEU A 4 -7.80 -29.46 -1.47
C LEU A 4 -6.98 -30.66 -1.94
N ASP A 5 -7.57 -31.83 -2.21
CA ASP A 5 -6.82 -32.98 -2.76
C ASP A 5 -6.15 -32.62 -4.10
N THR A 6 -6.88 -31.86 -4.93
CA THR A 6 -6.38 -31.42 -6.23
C THR A 6 -5.20 -30.47 -6.04
N THR A 7 -5.28 -29.56 -5.07
CA THR A 7 -4.16 -28.69 -4.68
C THR A 7 -2.95 -29.48 -4.17
N LEU A 8 -3.17 -30.47 -3.29
CA LEU A 8 -2.11 -31.27 -2.68
C LEU A 8 -1.41 -32.19 -3.68
N SER A 9 -2.09 -32.63 -4.75
CA SER A 9 -1.49 -33.44 -5.82
C SER A 9 -0.26 -32.78 -6.47
N ALA A 10 -0.16 -31.44 -6.42
CA ALA A 10 1.01 -30.70 -6.88
C ALA A 10 2.29 -30.98 -6.05
N PHE A 11 2.13 -31.50 -4.83
CA PHE A 11 3.22 -31.78 -3.90
C PHE A 11 3.54 -33.27 -3.75
N GLU A 12 2.58 -34.15 -4.00
CA GLU A 12 2.66 -35.59 -3.72
C GLU A 12 3.85 -36.31 -4.37
N GLY A 13 4.25 -35.91 -5.58
CA GLY A 13 5.44 -36.46 -6.23
C GLY A 13 6.75 -36.24 -5.46
N ASN A 14 6.72 -35.44 -4.39
CA ASN A 14 7.88 -35.11 -3.56
C ASN A 14 7.79 -35.70 -2.15
N TYR A 15 6.74 -36.48 -1.85
CA TYR A 15 6.59 -37.11 -0.54
C TYR A 15 7.71 -38.16 -0.35
N PRO A 16 8.55 -38.02 0.68
CA PRO A 16 9.53 -39.05 1.01
C PRO A 16 8.78 -40.30 1.47
N SER A 17 8.94 -41.42 0.76
CA SER A 17 8.18 -42.65 1.00
C SER A 17 8.36 -43.23 2.40
N ALA A 18 9.49 -42.93 3.05
CA ALA A 18 9.75 -43.32 4.43
C ALA A 18 8.94 -42.51 5.46
N CYS A 19 8.57 -41.28 5.13
CA CYS A 19 7.78 -40.40 6.00
C CYS A 19 6.28 -40.54 5.69
N VAL A 20 5.93 -40.51 4.41
CA VAL A 20 4.53 -40.59 3.94
C VAL A 20 4.38 -41.82 3.05
N SER A 21 3.78 -42.88 3.60
CA SER A 21 3.49 -44.10 2.85
C SER A 21 2.38 -43.86 1.81
N PRO A 22 2.25 -44.72 0.78
CA PRO A 22 1.14 -44.63 -0.17
C PRO A 22 -0.25 -44.69 0.52
N ALA A 23 -0.37 -45.45 1.61
CA ALA A 23 -1.60 -45.53 2.40
C ALA A 23 -1.89 -44.21 3.12
N ALA A 24 -0.87 -43.60 3.75
CA ALA A 24 -0.99 -42.29 4.38
C ALA A 24 -1.34 -41.19 3.36
N ALA A 25 -0.71 -41.20 2.18
CA ALA A 25 -1.04 -40.27 1.10
C ALA A 25 -2.49 -40.43 0.61
N ALA A 26 -2.99 -41.65 0.49
CA ALA A 26 -4.38 -41.91 0.13
C ALA A 26 -5.36 -41.36 1.18
N GLU A 27 -5.01 -41.45 2.46
CA GLU A 27 -5.83 -40.92 3.55
C GLU A 27 -5.83 -39.40 3.60
N ILE A 28 -4.68 -38.75 3.39
CA ILE A 28 -4.59 -37.30 3.22
C ILE A 28 -5.48 -36.83 2.07
N ARG A 29 -5.44 -37.52 0.92
CA ARG A 29 -6.35 -37.23 -0.22
C ARG A 29 -7.81 -37.40 0.19
N ARG A 30 -8.14 -38.47 0.89
CA ARG A 30 -9.51 -38.76 1.35
C ARG A 30 -10.06 -37.62 2.20
N ILE A 31 -9.29 -37.14 3.18
CA ILE A 31 -9.68 -36.03 4.06
C ILE A 31 -9.77 -34.71 3.28
N SER A 32 -8.73 -34.38 2.51
CA SER A 32 -8.63 -33.11 1.76
C SER A 32 -9.65 -32.98 0.62
N ALA A 33 -10.14 -34.09 0.05
CA ALA A 33 -11.18 -34.09 -0.97
C ALA A 33 -12.51 -33.49 -0.50
N HIS A 34 -12.73 -33.42 0.81
CA HIS A 34 -13.94 -32.85 1.37
C HIS A 34 -13.95 -31.32 1.45
N PHE A 35 -12.80 -30.67 1.27
CA PHE A 35 -12.65 -29.24 1.46
C PHE A 35 -12.42 -28.51 0.13
N PRO A 36 -13.00 -27.32 -0.09
CA PRO A 36 -12.73 -26.52 -1.29
C PRO A 36 -11.26 -26.13 -1.40
N ALA A 37 -10.72 -26.08 -2.63
CA ALA A 37 -9.33 -25.69 -2.89
C ALA A 37 -8.94 -24.33 -2.30
N ALA A 38 -9.90 -23.40 -2.21
CA ALA A 38 -9.71 -22.04 -1.70
C ALA A 38 -9.71 -21.94 -0.15
N LEU A 39 -9.93 -23.04 0.57
CA LEU A 39 -10.09 -23.03 2.02
C LEU A 39 -8.81 -22.58 2.76
N ALA A 40 -7.65 -23.06 2.30
CA ALA A 40 -6.38 -22.85 2.97
C ALA A 40 -5.24 -22.83 1.96
N SER A 41 -4.12 -22.22 2.33
CA SER A 41 -2.89 -22.21 1.54
C SER A 41 -1.67 -22.78 2.27
N ILE A 42 -1.85 -23.18 3.52
CA ILE A 42 -0.84 -23.78 4.38
C ILE A 42 -1.39 -25.11 4.91
N TYR A 43 -0.59 -26.16 4.76
CA TYR A 43 -0.91 -27.51 5.21
C TYR A 43 0.29 -28.09 5.93
N VAL A 44 0.05 -29.04 6.83
CA VAL A 44 1.10 -29.71 7.59
C VAL A 44 0.82 -31.21 7.61
N LEU A 45 1.87 -31.98 7.35
CA LEU A 45 1.89 -33.43 7.52
C LEU A 45 2.68 -33.73 8.79
N GLU A 46 1.99 -34.26 9.81
CA GLU A 46 2.61 -34.67 11.08
C GLU A 46 3.02 -36.14 10.97
N ASN A 47 4.33 -36.41 11.03
CA ASN A 47 4.89 -37.73 10.82
C ASN A 47 5.49 -38.26 12.12
N ARG A 48 5.08 -39.46 12.55
CA ARG A 48 5.74 -40.16 13.67
C ARG A 48 7.04 -40.76 13.20
N LEU A 49 8.13 -40.63 13.96
CA LEU A 49 9.48 -40.87 13.43
C LEU A 49 10.04 -42.26 13.70
N GLN A 50 9.42 -43.03 14.57
CA GLN A 50 9.83 -44.39 14.92
C GLN A 50 9.46 -45.43 13.84
N ALA A 51 10.02 -46.63 13.94
CA ALA A 51 9.98 -47.66 12.90
C ALA A 51 8.58 -48.16 12.57
N ASP A 52 7.71 -48.35 13.56
CA ASP A 52 6.40 -49.00 13.37
C ASP A 52 5.22 -48.02 13.20
N ALA A 53 5.52 -46.73 12.97
CA ALA A 53 4.52 -45.68 12.90
C ALA A 53 4.35 -45.16 11.47
N GLU A 54 3.34 -45.66 10.76
CA GLU A 54 3.02 -45.25 9.37
C GLU A 54 1.95 -44.15 9.27
N GLN A 55 1.29 -43.82 10.39
CA GLN A 55 0.26 -42.79 10.43
C GLN A 55 0.87 -41.39 10.22
N VAL A 56 0.24 -40.61 9.33
CA VAL A 56 0.58 -39.22 9.07
C VAL A 56 -0.66 -38.37 9.24
N ASP A 57 -0.70 -37.56 10.29
CA ASP A 57 -1.85 -36.71 10.57
C ASP A 57 -1.81 -35.45 9.68
N PHE A 58 -2.98 -34.97 9.27
CA PHE A 58 -3.12 -33.88 8.29
C PHE A 58 -3.69 -32.63 8.94
N SER A 59 -3.00 -31.50 8.81
CA SER A 59 -3.49 -30.22 9.32
C SER A 59 -3.54 -29.16 8.23
N LEU A 60 -4.45 -28.21 8.38
CA LEU A 60 -4.56 -27.02 7.53
C LEU A 60 -4.77 -25.76 8.36
N CYS A 61 -4.26 -24.63 7.87
CA CYS A 61 -4.43 -23.33 8.52
C CYS A 61 -5.37 -22.43 7.72
N VAL A 62 -6.36 -21.85 8.40
CA VAL A 62 -7.25 -20.84 7.86
C VAL A 62 -6.94 -19.51 8.56
N ASN A 63 -6.57 -18.50 7.79
CA ASN A 63 -6.27 -17.17 8.32
C ASN A 63 -7.52 -16.28 8.32
N HIS A 64 -7.66 -15.42 9.33
CA HIS A 64 -8.71 -14.41 9.40
C HIS A 64 -8.65 -13.46 8.20
N GLY A 65 -9.82 -12.94 7.79
CA GLY A 65 -9.93 -12.01 6.65
C GLY A 65 -9.75 -12.64 5.27
N THR A 66 -9.42 -13.94 5.18
CA THR A 66 -9.31 -14.67 3.90
C THR A 66 -10.64 -15.22 3.41
N ASP A 67 -10.72 -15.60 2.14
CA ASP A 67 -11.89 -16.30 1.60
C ASP A 67 -12.09 -17.67 2.28
N GLY A 68 -11.02 -18.30 2.77
CA GLY A 68 -11.09 -19.50 3.61
C GLY A 68 -11.90 -19.30 4.89
N ALA A 69 -11.70 -18.18 5.59
CA ALA A 69 -12.48 -17.85 6.78
C ALA A 69 -13.97 -17.64 6.44
N LYS A 70 -14.26 -16.98 5.31
CA LYS A 70 -15.64 -16.82 4.82
C LYS A 70 -16.28 -18.16 4.48
N ILE A 71 -15.55 -19.07 3.83
CA ILE A 71 -16.03 -20.44 3.51
C ILE A 71 -16.42 -21.16 4.80
N MET A 72 -15.56 -21.13 5.83
CA MET A 72 -15.84 -21.75 7.12
C MET A 72 -17.05 -21.13 7.83
N GLY A 73 -17.25 -19.82 7.74
CA GLY A 73 -18.38 -19.13 8.37
C GLY A 73 -19.70 -19.14 7.58
N SER A 74 -19.68 -19.36 6.26
CA SER A 74 -20.87 -19.29 5.40
C SER A 74 -21.50 -20.63 5.04
N GLY A 75 -20.84 -21.75 5.29
CA GLY A 75 -21.47 -23.07 5.16
C GLY A 75 -20.50 -24.23 5.02
N ILE A 76 -20.16 -24.86 6.14
CA ILE A 76 -19.78 -26.28 6.12
C ILE A 76 -20.99 -27.05 5.54
N PRO A 77 -20.82 -27.95 4.54
CA PRO A 77 -21.95 -28.60 3.89
C PRO A 77 -22.92 -29.24 4.89
N SER A 78 -24.22 -29.09 4.65
CA SER A 78 -25.28 -29.34 5.66
C SER A 78 -25.28 -30.77 6.21
N HIS A 79 -24.86 -31.76 5.42
CA HIS A 79 -24.75 -33.16 5.86
C HIS A 79 -23.63 -33.42 6.88
N TYR A 80 -22.77 -32.43 7.17
CA TYR A 80 -21.77 -32.52 8.25
C TYR A 80 -22.20 -31.82 9.54
N LEU A 81 -23.21 -30.93 9.47
CA LEU A 81 -23.72 -30.23 10.66
C LEU A 81 -24.49 -31.14 11.61
N ASP A 82 -24.81 -32.37 11.18
CA ASP A 82 -25.38 -33.41 12.05
C ASP A 82 -24.37 -33.91 13.12
N GLN A 83 -23.09 -33.58 12.98
CA GLN A 83 -22.06 -33.88 13.97
C GLN A 83 -21.84 -32.68 14.92
N PRO A 84 -21.94 -32.86 16.26
CA PRO A 84 -21.81 -31.76 17.23
C PRO A 84 -20.52 -30.95 17.10
N ALA A 85 -19.39 -31.60 16.82
CA ALA A 85 -18.11 -30.93 16.65
C ALA A 85 -18.12 -29.94 15.48
N TRP A 86 -18.68 -30.33 14.34
CA TRP A 86 -18.76 -29.48 13.15
C TRP A 86 -19.79 -28.36 13.29
N ALA A 87 -20.87 -28.61 14.03
CA ALA A 87 -21.81 -27.55 14.42
C ALA A 87 -21.11 -26.47 15.28
N GLY A 88 -20.28 -26.88 16.25
CA GLY A 88 -19.50 -25.96 17.08
C GLY A 88 -18.47 -25.16 16.28
N VAL A 89 -17.72 -25.83 15.38
CA VAL A 89 -16.78 -25.16 14.45
C VAL A 89 -17.50 -24.15 13.57
N SER A 90 -18.67 -24.49 13.03
CA SER A 90 -19.48 -23.57 12.22
C SER A 90 -19.94 -22.36 13.01
N ALA A 91 -20.47 -22.56 14.23
CA ALA A 91 -20.94 -21.48 15.09
C ALA A 91 -19.79 -20.54 15.49
N PHE A 92 -18.63 -21.11 15.84
CA PHE A 92 -17.40 -20.35 16.08
C PHE A 92 -17.02 -19.51 14.85
N CYS A 93 -16.94 -20.13 13.66
CA CYS A 93 -16.50 -19.44 12.45
C CYS A 93 -17.46 -18.33 12.01
N GLN A 94 -18.78 -18.52 12.16
CA GLN A 94 -19.78 -17.47 11.92
C GLN A 94 -19.54 -16.24 12.80
N ARG A 95 -19.27 -16.47 14.09
CA ARG A 95 -18.98 -15.39 15.03
C ARG A 95 -17.63 -14.74 14.73
N TRP A 96 -16.63 -15.54 14.38
CA TRP A 96 -15.27 -15.10 14.05
C TRP A 96 -15.18 -14.18 12.83
N ILE A 97 -16.03 -14.38 11.81
CA ILE A 97 -16.10 -13.49 10.63
C ILE A 97 -17.04 -12.30 10.81
N THR A 98 -17.78 -12.23 11.93
CA THR A 98 -18.70 -11.11 12.20
C THR A 98 -17.89 -9.90 12.65
N SER A 99 -17.87 -8.86 11.83
CA SER A 99 -17.11 -7.63 12.11
C SER A 99 -17.46 -7.06 13.49
N GLY A 100 -16.44 -6.77 14.29
CA GLY A 100 -16.59 -6.20 15.64
C GLY A 100 -17.03 -7.22 16.70
N SER A 101 -17.02 -8.51 16.41
CA SER A 101 -17.10 -9.54 17.45
C SER A 101 -15.79 -9.64 18.22
N THR A 102 -15.83 -10.15 19.44
CA THR A 102 -14.59 -10.36 20.21
C THR A 102 -13.70 -11.40 19.54
N LEU A 103 -14.26 -12.43 18.90
CA LEU A 103 -13.48 -13.40 18.12
C LEU A 103 -12.80 -12.76 16.91
N ASP A 104 -13.48 -11.86 16.20
CA ASP A 104 -12.88 -11.06 15.12
C ASP A 104 -11.65 -10.31 15.67
N GLU A 105 -11.74 -9.64 16.81
CA GLU A 105 -10.62 -8.85 17.35
C GLU A 105 -9.44 -9.70 17.87
N GLN A 106 -9.70 -10.91 18.36
CA GLN A 106 -8.72 -11.69 19.14
C GLN A 106 -8.05 -12.81 18.36
N VAL A 107 -8.77 -13.50 17.46
CA VAL A 107 -8.29 -14.71 16.76
C VAL A 107 -7.83 -14.36 15.35
N GLY A 108 -6.56 -14.58 15.06
CA GLY A 108 -5.96 -14.28 13.75
C GLY A 108 -5.94 -15.46 12.78
N HIS A 109 -5.95 -16.68 13.30
CA HIS A 109 -5.95 -17.90 12.50
C HIS A 109 -6.47 -19.08 13.31
N ILE A 110 -6.91 -20.11 12.59
CA ILE A 110 -7.24 -21.41 13.16
C ILE A 110 -6.49 -22.53 12.42
N TRP A 111 -6.01 -23.52 13.15
CA TRP A 111 -5.57 -24.80 12.60
C TRP A 111 -6.65 -25.84 12.80
N LEU A 112 -6.92 -26.63 11.76
CA LEU A 112 -7.71 -27.85 11.84
C LEU A 112 -6.78 -29.02 11.61
N GLU A 113 -6.63 -29.88 12.61
CA GLU A 113 -5.80 -31.09 12.59
C GLU A 113 -6.70 -32.33 12.59
N PHE A 114 -6.43 -33.24 11.67
CA PHE A 114 -7.22 -34.45 11.43
C PHE A 114 -6.36 -35.68 11.63
N ASP A 115 -6.82 -36.59 12.50
CA ASP A 115 -6.26 -37.93 12.61
C ASP A 115 -6.50 -38.67 11.28
N ALA A 116 -5.43 -39.21 10.69
CA ALA A 116 -5.50 -39.95 9.43
C ALA A 116 -5.98 -41.40 9.59
N ALA A 117 -7.06 -41.60 10.34
CA ALA A 117 -7.67 -42.91 10.55
C ALA A 117 -9.20 -42.79 10.71
N GLY A 118 -9.95 -43.59 9.94
CA GLY A 118 -11.41 -43.72 10.08
C GLY A 118 -12.20 -43.53 8.78
N GLU A 119 -13.53 -43.64 8.87
CA GLU A 119 -14.45 -43.37 7.75
C GLU A 119 -15.11 -41.98 7.90
N GLY A 120 -15.28 -41.24 6.80
CA GLY A 120 -15.88 -39.88 6.81
C GLY A 120 -14.91 -38.76 7.19
N ILE A 121 -15.38 -37.51 7.33
CA ILE A 121 -14.52 -36.41 7.81
C ILE A 121 -14.41 -36.54 9.33
N PRO A 122 -13.21 -36.81 9.89
CA PRO A 122 -13.05 -36.89 11.33
C PRO A 122 -13.28 -35.49 11.96
N PRO A 123 -13.86 -35.41 13.17
CA PRO A 123 -13.86 -34.16 13.92
C PRO A 123 -12.43 -33.64 14.10
N PRO A 124 -12.15 -32.37 13.79
CA PRO A 124 -10.79 -31.86 13.91
C PRO A 124 -10.41 -31.60 15.36
N ALA A 125 -9.13 -31.72 15.67
CA ALA A 125 -8.56 -30.87 16.70
C ALA A 125 -8.46 -29.44 16.14
N ILE A 126 -8.98 -28.46 16.86
CA ILE A 126 -8.93 -27.05 16.45
C ILE A 126 -7.98 -26.28 17.35
N TYR A 127 -7.06 -25.52 16.76
CA TYR A 127 -6.17 -24.62 17.49
C TYR A 127 -6.45 -23.18 17.09
N LEU A 128 -6.62 -22.31 18.07
CA LEU A 128 -6.87 -20.89 17.90
C LEU A 128 -5.56 -20.15 18.14
N GLY A 129 -5.17 -19.27 17.21
CA GLY A 129 -4.01 -18.41 17.37
C GLY A 129 -4.34 -16.90 17.31
N PRO A 130 -3.53 -16.04 17.93
CA PRO A 130 -3.75 -14.60 17.97
C PRO A 130 -3.54 -13.92 16.60
N LYS A 131 -4.03 -12.68 16.47
CA LYS A 131 -3.71 -11.78 15.34
C LYS A 131 -2.23 -11.37 15.33
N PHE A 132 -1.76 -10.93 14.17
CA PHE A 132 -0.45 -10.28 14.03
C PHE A 132 -0.58 -8.77 14.27
N ASP A 133 0.43 -8.18 14.92
CA ASP A 133 0.69 -6.74 14.99
C ASP A 133 1.96 -6.45 14.18
N GLY A 134 1.77 -6.02 12.92
CA GLY A 134 2.83 -5.98 11.92
C GLY A 134 3.39 -7.39 11.66
N ASP A 135 4.72 -7.55 11.80
CA ASP A 135 5.41 -8.84 11.64
C ASP A 135 5.46 -9.67 12.95
N LYS A 136 4.93 -9.15 14.05
CA LYS A 136 4.98 -9.81 15.36
C LYS A 136 3.63 -10.42 15.70
N LEU A 137 3.66 -11.63 16.26
CA LEU A 137 2.46 -12.26 16.79
C LEU A 137 1.98 -11.46 18.02
N ARG A 138 0.70 -11.09 18.08
CA ARG A 138 0.14 -10.43 19.26
C ARG A 138 0.23 -11.38 20.45
N VAL A 139 0.60 -10.83 21.60
CA VAL A 139 0.65 -11.60 22.85
C VAL A 139 -0.77 -11.71 23.41
N TRP A 140 -1.25 -12.94 23.64
CA TRP A 140 -2.37 -13.15 24.54
C TRP A 140 -1.88 -13.08 25.99
N GLY A 141 -2.05 -11.90 26.60
CA GLY A 141 -1.83 -11.65 28.02
C GLY A 141 -3.04 -10.94 28.64
N GLY A 142 -3.33 -11.19 29.92
CA GLY A 142 -4.48 -10.60 30.63
C GLY A 142 -5.70 -11.52 30.73
N ASP A 143 -6.89 -10.93 30.80
CA ASP A 143 -8.16 -11.65 30.98
C ASP A 143 -8.58 -12.37 29.68
N LEU A 144 -8.49 -13.70 29.69
CA LEU A 144 -8.94 -14.57 28.60
C LEU A 144 -10.41 -15.01 28.77
N ALA A 145 -11.23 -14.25 29.50
CA ALA A 145 -12.67 -14.52 29.61
C ALA A 145 -13.33 -14.76 28.25
N TRP A 146 -12.99 -13.98 27.22
CA TRP A 146 -13.54 -14.17 25.86
C TRP A 146 -13.22 -15.55 25.26
N LEU A 147 -12.01 -16.08 25.52
CA LEU A 147 -11.61 -17.39 25.04
C LEU A 147 -12.52 -18.43 25.69
N LEU A 148 -12.71 -18.32 27.00
CA LEU A 148 -13.43 -19.30 27.80
C LEU A 148 -14.95 -19.22 27.62
N ASP A 149 -15.51 -18.03 27.74
CA ASP A 149 -16.96 -17.78 27.78
C ASP A 149 -17.58 -17.83 26.38
N GLU A 150 -16.84 -17.42 25.34
CA GLU A 150 -17.33 -17.35 23.96
C GLU A 150 -16.68 -18.43 23.07
N ALA A 151 -15.36 -18.40 22.87
CA ALA A 151 -14.69 -19.25 21.88
C ALA A 151 -14.84 -20.75 22.19
N LEU A 152 -14.45 -21.16 23.41
CA LEU A 152 -14.49 -22.56 23.81
C LEU A 152 -15.93 -23.07 23.96
N THR A 153 -16.84 -22.24 24.48
CA THR A 153 -18.27 -22.57 24.59
C THR A 153 -18.89 -22.85 23.22
N LEU A 154 -18.60 -22.02 22.21
CA LEU A 154 -19.08 -22.23 20.86
C LEU A 154 -18.54 -23.54 20.25
N LEU A 155 -17.25 -23.81 20.44
CA LEU A 155 -16.60 -25.01 19.88
C LEU A 155 -17.05 -26.31 20.57
N ASN A 156 -17.25 -26.27 21.89
CA ASN A 156 -17.71 -27.42 22.67
C ASN A 156 -19.23 -27.63 22.59
N GLY A 157 -19.99 -26.61 22.17
CA GLY A 157 -21.46 -26.61 22.19
C GLY A 157 -22.08 -26.48 23.58
N ALA A 158 -21.26 -26.40 24.62
CA ALA A 158 -21.65 -26.21 26.02
C ALA A 158 -20.52 -25.50 26.80
N PRO A 159 -20.82 -24.83 27.92
CA PRO A 159 -19.81 -24.20 28.75
C PRO A 159 -18.75 -25.20 29.22
N VAL A 160 -17.47 -24.80 29.17
CA VAL A 160 -16.35 -25.60 29.69
C VAL A 160 -16.45 -25.68 31.22
N ASN A 161 -16.02 -26.81 31.80
CA ASN A 161 -16.06 -27.01 33.24
C ASN A 161 -15.29 -25.89 33.99
N PRO A 162 -15.89 -25.22 34.99
CA PRO A 162 -15.24 -24.13 35.74
C PRO A 162 -13.88 -24.49 36.35
N THR A 163 -13.67 -25.74 36.77
CA THR A 163 -12.39 -26.16 37.32
C THR A 163 -11.28 -26.18 36.26
N ILE A 164 -11.60 -26.55 35.02
CA ILE A 164 -10.64 -26.45 33.89
C ILE A 164 -10.25 -24.98 33.71
N LEU A 165 -11.22 -24.05 33.81
CA LEU A 165 -10.97 -22.62 33.70
C LEU A 165 -10.02 -22.11 34.79
N ASP A 166 -10.22 -22.56 36.03
CA ASP A 166 -9.34 -22.20 37.15
C ASP A 166 -7.90 -22.74 36.95
N GLN A 167 -7.76 -23.93 36.37
CA GLN A 167 -6.44 -24.46 36.01
C GLN A 167 -5.78 -23.67 34.87
N VAL A 168 -6.53 -23.27 33.84
CA VAL A 168 -6.01 -22.41 32.77
C VAL A 168 -5.55 -21.07 33.35
N ARG A 169 -6.36 -20.43 34.20
CA ARG A 169 -6.00 -19.19 34.89
C ARG A 169 -4.72 -19.35 35.71
N ARG A 170 -4.59 -20.44 36.46
CA ARG A 170 -3.35 -20.76 37.18
C ARG A 170 -2.14 -20.85 36.26
N CYS A 171 -2.27 -21.52 35.11
CA CYS A 171 -1.18 -21.63 34.13
C CYS A 171 -0.75 -20.25 33.62
N LEU A 172 -1.70 -19.35 33.36
CA LEU A 172 -1.45 -17.97 32.91
C LEU A 172 -0.75 -17.12 33.97
N VAL A 173 -1.18 -17.21 35.23
CA VAL A 173 -0.55 -16.46 36.34
C VAL A 173 0.93 -16.85 36.46
N VAL A 174 1.24 -18.15 36.44
CA VAL A 174 2.63 -18.62 36.49
C VAL A 174 3.40 -18.22 35.23
N LEU A 175 2.75 -18.22 34.06
CA LEU A 175 3.37 -17.84 32.78
C LEU A 175 3.79 -16.37 32.79
N GLY A 176 3.00 -15.48 33.39
CA GLY A 176 3.27 -14.05 33.49
C GLY A 176 4.53 -13.67 34.28
N GLU A 177 5.15 -14.63 34.98
CA GLU A 177 6.42 -14.44 35.68
C GLU A 177 7.64 -14.59 34.77
N TYR A 178 7.42 -14.95 33.51
CA TYR A 178 8.44 -15.10 32.48
C TYR A 178 8.23 -14.00 31.41
N PRO A 179 9.08 -12.97 31.34
CA PRO A 179 8.82 -11.77 30.54
C PRO A 179 8.58 -12.00 29.04
N GLU A 180 9.22 -13.02 28.47
CA GLU A 180 9.13 -13.37 27.04
C GLU A 180 8.06 -14.46 26.78
N ALA A 181 7.48 -15.03 27.84
CA ALA A 181 6.60 -16.18 27.71
C ALA A 181 5.17 -15.79 27.35
N GLN A 182 4.58 -16.56 26.45
CA GLN A 182 3.26 -16.27 25.90
C GLN A 182 2.56 -17.53 25.40
N ILE A 183 1.24 -17.45 25.32
CA ILE A 183 0.43 -18.40 24.55
C ILE A 183 0.48 -17.97 23.09
N PHE A 184 0.86 -18.88 22.21
CA PHE A 184 0.74 -18.64 20.77
C PHE A 184 -0.44 -19.40 20.15
N GLU A 185 -0.90 -20.49 20.76
CA GLU A 185 -2.06 -21.25 20.30
C GLU A 185 -2.80 -21.91 21.48
N VAL A 186 -4.12 -22.07 21.35
CA VAL A 186 -4.97 -22.84 22.27
C VAL A 186 -5.75 -23.89 21.50
N GLY A 187 -5.60 -25.16 21.86
CA GLY A 187 -6.16 -26.31 21.16
C GLY A 187 -7.33 -26.99 21.89
N LEU A 188 -8.28 -27.52 21.12
CA LEU A 188 -9.40 -28.35 21.57
C LEU A 188 -9.49 -29.61 20.73
N MET A 189 -9.58 -30.77 21.38
CA MET A 189 -9.68 -32.08 20.74
C MET A 189 -11.14 -32.47 20.53
N LEU A 190 -11.78 -31.99 19.45
CA LEU A 190 -13.21 -32.22 19.23
C LEU A 190 -13.56 -33.67 18.85
N SER A 191 -12.55 -34.49 18.52
CA SER A 191 -12.71 -35.92 18.22
C SER A 191 -13.01 -36.79 19.45
N ARG A 192 -12.93 -36.24 20.67
CA ARG A 192 -13.07 -36.98 21.93
C ARG A 192 -14.10 -36.33 22.85
N PRO A 193 -15.41 -36.42 22.55
CA PRO A 193 -16.45 -35.86 23.41
C PRO A 193 -16.69 -36.73 24.67
N PRO A 194 -16.96 -36.14 25.84
CA PRO A 194 -16.97 -34.69 26.11
C PRO A 194 -15.54 -34.11 26.13
N VAL A 195 -15.36 -32.88 25.66
CA VAL A 195 -14.06 -32.19 25.76
C VAL A 195 -13.74 -31.98 27.24
N ASP A 196 -12.77 -32.73 27.74
CA ASP A 196 -12.38 -32.79 29.15
C ASP A 196 -11.08 -32.06 29.48
N PHE A 197 -10.42 -31.47 28.47
CA PHE A 197 -9.26 -30.60 28.62
C PHE A 197 -9.09 -29.59 27.48
N VAL A 198 -8.26 -28.57 27.73
CA VAL A 198 -7.81 -27.57 26.77
C VAL A 198 -6.29 -27.64 26.64
N ARG A 199 -5.75 -27.60 25.42
CA ARG A 199 -4.31 -27.62 25.18
C ARG A 199 -3.77 -26.19 25.12
N LEU A 200 -2.83 -25.85 26.00
CA LEU A 200 -2.11 -24.57 25.95
C LEU A 200 -0.77 -24.78 25.23
N CYS A 201 -0.53 -23.99 24.18
CA CYS A 201 0.72 -23.99 23.42
C CYS A 201 1.51 -22.74 23.77
N LEU A 202 2.61 -22.95 24.48
CA LEU A 202 3.40 -21.91 25.14
C LEU A 202 4.74 -21.75 24.45
N ARG A 203 5.23 -20.52 24.35
CA ARG A 203 6.60 -20.22 23.89
C ARG A 203 7.26 -19.19 24.79
N GLY A 204 8.57 -19.03 24.69
CA GLY A 204 9.33 -17.99 25.40
C GLY A 204 9.70 -18.30 26.85
N ILE A 205 9.33 -19.49 27.36
CA ILE A 205 9.86 -19.98 28.64
C ILE A 205 11.31 -20.45 28.38
N PRO A 206 12.32 -19.95 29.14
CA PRO A 206 13.70 -20.42 28.99
C PRO A 206 13.78 -21.93 29.21
N LYS A 207 14.51 -22.65 28.35
CA LYS A 207 14.59 -24.13 28.37
C LYS A 207 14.92 -24.70 29.75
N MET A 208 15.89 -24.09 30.43
CA MET A 208 16.34 -24.47 31.78
C MET A 208 15.27 -24.30 32.87
N ARG A 209 14.18 -23.56 32.60
CA ARG A 209 13.09 -23.28 33.54
C ARG A 209 11.78 -23.98 33.16
N LEU A 210 11.76 -24.82 32.11
CA LEU A 210 10.55 -25.54 31.70
C LEU A 210 10.03 -26.50 32.79
N LEU A 211 10.91 -27.27 33.42
CA LEU A 211 10.55 -28.15 34.54
C LEU A 211 10.08 -27.36 35.77
N GLU A 212 10.67 -26.19 36.01
CA GLU A 212 10.22 -25.30 37.08
C GLU A 212 8.80 -24.82 36.83
N TYR A 213 8.51 -24.33 35.60
CA TYR A 213 7.16 -23.92 35.21
C TYR A 213 6.15 -25.06 35.40
N LEU A 214 6.44 -26.26 34.90
CA LEU A 214 5.58 -27.44 35.04
C LEU A 214 5.29 -27.76 36.52
N GLY A 215 6.31 -27.76 37.38
CA GLY A 215 6.14 -27.99 38.81
C GLY A 215 5.22 -26.96 39.47
N ARG A 216 5.33 -25.69 39.08
CA ARG A 216 4.55 -24.59 39.66
C ARG A 216 3.07 -24.59 39.25
N ILE A 217 2.77 -25.02 38.04
CA ILE A 217 1.37 -25.23 37.60
C ILE A 217 0.76 -26.51 38.20
N GLY A 218 1.55 -27.34 38.91
CA GLY A 218 1.09 -28.55 39.58
C GLY A 218 1.06 -29.78 38.68
N TRP A 219 1.85 -29.80 37.61
CA TRP A 219 2.02 -30.95 36.74
C TRP A 219 2.71 -32.11 37.47
N LYS A 220 2.18 -33.34 37.30
CA LYS A 220 2.63 -34.55 38.01
C LYS A 220 3.18 -35.64 37.07
N GLY A 221 3.68 -35.27 35.89
CA GLY A 221 4.26 -36.23 34.95
C GLY A 221 5.73 -36.58 35.24
N GLU A 222 6.35 -37.32 34.31
CA GLU A 222 7.71 -37.84 34.48
C GLU A 222 8.79 -36.78 34.17
N GLN A 223 9.34 -36.16 35.22
CA GLN A 223 10.36 -35.11 35.08
C GLN A 223 11.62 -35.59 34.34
N ALA A 224 12.03 -36.85 34.53
CA ALA A 224 13.22 -37.41 33.88
C ALA A 224 13.06 -37.46 32.35
N ALA A 225 11.89 -37.86 31.85
CA ALA A 225 11.59 -37.90 30.42
C ALA A 225 11.58 -36.48 29.81
N VAL A 226 11.02 -35.50 30.53
CA VAL A 226 11.04 -34.09 30.07
C VAL A 226 12.46 -33.53 30.09
N GLN A 227 13.27 -33.84 31.10
CA GLN A 227 14.68 -33.42 31.12
C GLN A 227 15.47 -34.03 29.96
N GLU A 228 15.24 -35.32 29.66
CA GLU A 228 15.84 -35.97 28.50
C GLU A 228 15.41 -35.30 27.20
N ALA A 229 14.12 -35.01 27.01
CA ALA A 229 13.63 -34.27 25.85
C ALA A 229 14.27 -32.88 25.71
N ILE A 230 14.41 -32.13 26.81
CA ILE A 230 15.12 -30.82 26.80
C ILE A 230 16.56 -30.99 26.31
N ASN A 231 17.27 -32.01 26.80
CA ASN A 231 18.65 -32.29 26.41
C ASN A 231 18.76 -32.67 24.92
N LEU A 232 17.80 -33.43 24.39
CA LEU A 232 17.75 -33.79 22.96
C LEU A 232 17.53 -32.56 22.07
N LEU A 233 16.84 -31.54 22.58
CA LEU A 233 16.52 -30.30 21.87
C LEU A 233 17.46 -29.13 22.22
N ASP A 234 18.63 -29.42 22.79
CA ASP A 234 19.54 -28.38 23.31
C ASP A 234 20.04 -27.42 22.21
N SER A 235 20.21 -27.91 20.98
CA SER A 235 20.65 -27.12 19.81
C SER A 235 19.60 -26.15 19.24
N ALA A 236 18.34 -26.23 19.70
CA ALA A 236 17.28 -25.32 19.31
C ALA A 236 17.48 -23.90 19.88
N GLU A 237 16.90 -22.87 19.29
CA GLU A 237 16.94 -21.51 19.89
C GLU A 237 15.95 -21.36 21.05
N GLY A 238 14.84 -22.08 20.97
CA GLY A 238 13.81 -22.15 22.00
C GLY A 238 13.07 -23.47 21.93
N ILE A 239 12.29 -23.76 22.97
CA ILE A 239 11.39 -24.90 23.01
C ILE A 239 9.99 -24.38 23.33
N GLU A 240 9.02 -24.79 22.51
CA GLU A 240 7.62 -24.54 22.75
C GLU A 240 7.02 -25.69 23.55
N LEU A 241 6.20 -25.37 24.54
CA LEU A 241 5.65 -26.32 25.50
C LEU A 241 4.15 -26.47 25.27
N TYR A 242 3.71 -27.71 25.09
CA TYR A 242 2.32 -28.09 24.93
C TYR A 242 1.84 -28.79 26.20
N VAL A 243 0.85 -28.21 26.88
CA VAL A 243 0.29 -28.74 28.13
C VAL A 243 -1.21 -28.94 27.98
N ASP A 244 -1.69 -30.13 28.34
CA ASP A 244 -3.12 -30.42 28.39
C ASP A 244 -3.69 -30.09 29.77
N VAL A 245 -4.63 -29.16 29.83
CA VAL A 245 -5.22 -28.61 31.05
C VAL A 245 -6.64 -29.14 31.20
N GLY A 246 -6.82 -30.16 32.04
CA GLY A 246 -8.12 -30.69 32.43
C GLY A 246 -8.51 -30.25 33.84
N MET A 247 -9.33 -31.05 34.51
CA MET A 247 -9.63 -30.87 35.96
C MET A 247 -8.35 -30.85 36.81
N GLU A 248 -7.36 -31.63 36.37
CA GLU A 248 -5.97 -31.53 36.76
C GLU A 248 -5.10 -31.27 35.52
N ILE A 249 -3.86 -30.80 35.70
CA ILE A 249 -2.89 -30.74 34.60
C ILE A 249 -2.54 -32.17 34.21
N LEU A 250 -2.85 -32.54 32.97
CA LEU A 250 -2.62 -33.89 32.46
C LEU A 250 -1.11 -34.16 32.37
N PRO A 251 -0.67 -35.41 32.64
CA PRO A 251 0.75 -35.68 32.82
C PRO A 251 1.52 -35.79 31.50
N GLN A 252 0.84 -35.84 30.35
CA GLN A 252 1.48 -35.79 29.04
C GLN A 252 1.82 -34.35 28.66
N VAL A 253 3.04 -34.12 28.14
CA VAL A 253 3.47 -32.83 27.60
C VAL A 253 4.17 -33.01 26.26
N GLY A 254 4.08 -31.99 25.40
CA GLY A 254 4.84 -31.91 24.16
C GLY A 254 5.90 -30.82 24.22
N LEU A 255 7.09 -31.10 23.71
CA LEU A 255 8.19 -30.14 23.57
C LEU A 255 8.51 -30.01 22.08
N GLU A 256 8.25 -28.85 21.50
CA GLU A 256 8.49 -28.55 20.09
C GLU A 256 9.74 -27.67 19.93
N CYS A 257 10.60 -28.02 18.98
CA CYS A 257 11.71 -27.17 18.56
C CYS A 257 11.61 -26.78 17.09
N ARG A 258 11.95 -25.52 16.82
CA ARG A 258 12.13 -24.97 15.49
C ARG A 258 13.60 -24.62 15.27
N LEU A 259 14.04 -24.84 14.04
CA LEU A 259 15.33 -24.39 13.52
C LEU A 259 15.05 -23.65 12.21
N ASP A 260 15.98 -22.80 11.79
CA ASP A 260 15.90 -22.21 10.46
C ASP A 260 15.70 -23.29 9.38
N PRO A 261 14.85 -23.06 8.36
CA PRO A 261 14.63 -24.01 7.30
C PRO A 261 15.95 -24.48 6.67
N PRO A 262 16.13 -25.80 6.41
CA PRO A 262 17.42 -26.35 6.03
C PRO A 262 17.94 -25.87 4.67
N HIS A 263 17.09 -25.31 3.82
CA HIS A 263 17.47 -24.74 2.52
C HIS A 263 17.90 -23.27 2.59
N ASN A 264 17.84 -22.63 3.77
CA ASN A 264 18.26 -21.23 3.93
C ASN A 264 19.78 -21.07 3.93
N SER A 265 20.53 -22.05 4.46
CA SER A 265 21.99 -22.07 4.47
C SER A 265 22.54 -23.47 4.78
N ASP A 266 23.81 -23.72 4.44
CA ASP A 266 24.52 -24.94 4.85
C ASP A 266 24.51 -25.11 6.38
N GLN A 267 24.59 -24.01 7.13
CA GLN A 267 24.54 -24.03 8.59
C GLN A 267 23.16 -24.49 9.11
N SER A 268 22.07 -24.04 8.49
CA SER A 268 20.71 -24.48 8.83
C SER A 268 20.53 -25.97 8.56
N TYR A 269 21.04 -26.46 7.43
CA TYR A 269 21.05 -27.89 7.10
C TYR A 269 21.79 -28.71 8.16
N LEU A 270 23.03 -28.32 8.51
CA LEU A 270 23.86 -29.03 9.50
C LEU A 270 23.20 -29.08 10.89
N ARG A 271 22.47 -28.04 11.30
CA ARG A 271 21.71 -28.04 12.57
C ARG A 271 20.59 -29.08 12.55
N TRP A 272 19.84 -29.16 11.46
CA TRP A 272 18.80 -30.17 11.27
C TRP A 272 19.38 -31.58 11.23
N GLU A 273 20.46 -31.78 10.48
CA GLU A 273 21.16 -33.06 10.38
C GLU A 273 21.67 -33.54 11.74
N GLY A 274 22.30 -32.66 12.52
CA GLY A 274 22.77 -32.98 13.87
C GLY A 274 21.66 -33.40 14.82
N LEU A 275 20.54 -32.65 14.83
CA LEU A 275 19.36 -33.00 15.64
C LEU A 275 18.80 -34.36 15.23
N LEU A 276 18.53 -34.58 13.94
CA LEU A 276 17.92 -35.82 13.48
C LEU A 276 18.85 -37.03 13.65
N ASN A 277 20.17 -36.87 13.49
CA ASN A 277 21.15 -37.92 13.79
C ASN A 277 21.09 -38.32 15.27
N THR A 278 21.00 -37.34 16.17
CA THR A 278 20.84 -37.60 17.61
C THR A 278 19.55 -38.38 17.89
N LEU A 279 18.44 -38.07 17.21
CA LEU A 279 17.19 -38.82 17.34
C LEU A 279 17.31 -40.25 16.79
N VAL A 280 18.08 -40.47 15.72
CA VAL A 280 18.36 -41.81 15.19
C VAL A 280 19.18 -42.63 16.19
N GLU A 281 20.23 -42.06 16.76
CA GLU A 281 21.05 -42.71 17.80
C GLU A 281 20.22 -43.12 19.02
N LYS A 282 19.19 -42.35 19.35
CA LYS A 282 18.24 -42.62 20.44
C LYS A 282 17.06 -43.52 20.05
N SER A 283 17.04 -44.04 18.81
CA SER A 283 15.93 -44.84 18.29
C SER A 283 14.57 -44.10 18.28
N LEU A 284 14.59 -42.77 18.29
CA LEU A 284 13.42 -41.90 18.18
C LEU A 284 13.09 -41.57 16.72
N CYS A 285 14.04 -41.74 15.80
CA CYS A 285 13.87 -41.59 14.37
C CYS A 285 14.53 -42.76 13.62
N THR A 286 13.95 -43.25 12.53
CA THR A 286 14.65 -44.20 11.65
C THR A 286 15.56 -43.47 10.66
N ALA A 287 16.67 -44.08 10.26
CA ALA A 287 17.57 -43.48 9.25
C ALA A 287 16.85 -43.12 7.94
N PRO A 288 15.95 -43.95 7.37
CA PRO A 288 15.17 -43.57 6.20
C PRO A 288 14.26 -42.35 6.41
N LYS A 289 13.65 -42.20 7.61
CA LYS A 289 12.82 -41.04 7.94
C LYS A 289 13.66 -39.77 8.11
N ARG A 290 14.83 -39.86 8.77
CA ARG A 290 15.81 -38.76 8.81
C ARG A 290 16.14 -38.28 7.40
N ASP A 291 16.55 -39.19 6.52
CA ASP A 291 16.98 -38.86 5.17
C ASP A 291 15.82 -38.20 4.38
N GLY A 292 14.59 -38.72 4.56
CA GLY A 292 13.39 -38.14 3.99
C GLY A 292 13.09 -36.72 4.49
N LEU A 293 13.21 -36.47 5.79
CA LEU A 293 13.00 -35.14 6.39
C LEU A 293 14.06 -34.13 5.92
N LEU A 294 15.32 -34.53 5.80
CA LEU A 294 16.40 -33.67 5.30
C LEU A 294 16.22 -33.33 3.82
N ALA A 295 15.73 -34.27 3.02
CA ALA A 295 15.47 -34.08 1.58
C ALA A 295 14.15 -33.34 1.28
N TRP A 296 13.27 -33.20 2.27
CA TRP A 296 11.92 -32.64 2.09
C TRP A 296 11.91 -31.19 1.59
N SER A 297 12.74 -30.36 2.23
CA SER A 297 12.64 -28.91 2.10
C SER A 297 13.02 -28.43 0.70
N GLY A 298 12.24 -27.50 0.16
CA GLY A 298 12.49 -26.94 -1.16
C GLY A 298 11.40 -25.99 -1.61
N MET A 299 11.69 -25.30 -2.70
CA MET A 299 10.78 -24.31 -3.29
C MET A 299 10.77 -24.48 -4.79
N ASN A 300 9.58 -24.58 -5.37
CA ASN A 300 9.38 -24.69 -6.80
C ASN A 300 8.38 -23.65 -7.29
N ARG A 301 8.53 -23.24 -8.55
CA ARG A 301 7.51 -22.47 -9.28
C ARG A 301 6.68 -23.44 -10.08
N GLY A 302 5.36 -23.38 -9.92
CA GLY A 302 4.44 -24.29 -10.60
C GLY A 302 3.06 -23.68 -10.73
N ARG A 303 2.14 -24.43 -11.34
CA ARG A 303 0.72 -24.10 -11.32
C ARG A 303 0.01 -25.14 -10.46
N LEU A 304 -0.98 -24.70 -9.71
CA LEU A 304 -1.91 -25.63 -9.09
C LEU A 304 -2.83 -26.21 -10.17
N PRO A 305 -3.25 -27.47 -10.07
CA PRO A 305 -4.12 -28.05 -11.08
C PRO A 305 -5.44 -27.28 -11.17
N GLY A 306 -5.84 -26.92 -12.40
CA GLY A 306 -7.02 -26.09 -12.64
C GLY A 306 -6.82 -24.57 -12.48
N GLU A 307 -5.60 -24.11 -12.16
CA GLU A 307 -5.26 -22.69 -12.11
C GLU A 307 -4.35 -22.26 -13.28
N GLU A 308 -4.64 -21.12 -13.89
CA GLU A 308 -3.76 -20.51 -14.92
C GLU A 308 -2.59 -19.74 -14.30
N GLN A 309 -2.77 -19.23 -13.08
CA GLN A 309 -1.76 -18.42 -12.39
C GLN A 309 -0.62 -19.29 -11.86
N VAL A 310 0.60 -18.81 -12.03
CA VAL A 310 1.79 -19.43 -11.42
C VAL A 310 1.75 -19.16 -9.91
N ARG A 311 2.16 -20.15 -9.11
CA ARG A 311 2.33 -20.11 -7.66
C ARG A 311 3.77 -20.44 -7.29
N MET A 312 4.18 -19.95 -6.12
CA MET A 312 5.34 -20.47 -5.40
C MET A 312 4.86 -21.61 -4.52
N LEU A 313 5.44 -22.79 -4.70
CA LEU A 313 5.13 -24.01 -3.96
C LEU A 313 6.31 -24.32 -3.03
N TRP A 314 6.06 -24.25 -1.74
CA TRP A 314 7.06 -24.40 -0.69
C TRP A 314 6.83 -25.71 0.06
N ARG A 315 7.94 -26.38 0.38
CA ARG A 315 8.02 -27.53 1.27
C ARG A 315 9.02 -27.18 2.36
N LEU A 316 8.61 -27.24 3.61
CA LEU A 316 9.42 -26.82 4.75
C LEU A 316 9.37 -27.90 5.83
N LEU A 317 10.51 -28.25 6.41
CA LEU A 317 10.52 -28.92 7.70
C LEU A 317 10.31 -27.83 8.77
N SER A 318 9.12 -27.82 9.38
CA SER A 318 8.70 -26.75 10.29
C SER A 318 9.32 -26.94 11.68
N HIS A 319 9.12 -28.12 12.27
CA HIS A 319 9.58 -28.42 13.62
C HIS A 319 9.65 -29.93 13.90
N ILE A 320 10.31 -30.26 15.00
CA ILE A 320 10.25 -31.58 15.64
C ILE A 320 9.56 -31.42 16.99
N LYS A 321 8.67 -32.34 17.32
CA LYS A 321 8.00 -32.42 18.61
C LYS A 321 8.35 -33.71 19.32
N LEU A 322 8.77 -33.62 20.57
CA LEU A 322 8.94 -34.74 21.48
C LEU A 322 7.77 -34.78 22.44
N VAL A 323 7.07 -35.92 22.52
CA VAL A 323 5.96 -36.13 23.45
C VAL A 323 6.43 -37.01 24.60
N CYS A 324 6.29 -36.50 25.81
CA CYS A 324 6.61 -37.21 27.04
C CYS A 324 5.29 -37.61 27.73
N ALA A 325 5.05 -38.91 27.86
CA ALA A 325 3.87 -39.47 28.52
C ALA A 325 4.28 -40.51 29.57
N PRO A 326 3.61 -40.57 30.74
CA PRO A 326 3.99 -41.51 31.79
C PRO A 326 3.96 -42.96 31.32
N GLY A 327 4.97 -43.74 31.71
CA GLY A 327 5.11 -45.16 31.41
C GLY A 327 5.32 -45.47 29.93
N ARG A 328 5.62 -44.48 29.09
CA ARG A 328 5.88 -44.64 27.65
C ARG A 328 7.23 -44.02 27.27
N PRO A 329 7.96 -44.61 26.31
CA PRO A 329 9.14 -43.97 25.76
C PRO A 329 8.77 -42.63 25.11
N ILE A 330 9.73 -41.70 25.04
CA ILE A 330 9.56 -40.42 24.35
C ILE A 330 9.14 -40.69 22.90
N GLU A 331 8.12 -39.98 22.43
CA GLU A 331 7.67 -40.06 21.06
C GLU A 331 8.20 -38.88 20.24
N ALA A 332 8.86 -39.11 19.10
CA ALA A 332 9.29 -38.03 18.21
C ALA A 332 8.40 -37.92 16.97
N LYS A 333 8.03 -36.68 16.64
CA LYS A 333 7.19 -36.33 15.50
C LYS A 333 7.83 -35.22 14.67
N GLY A 334 7.76 -35.34 13.35
CA GLY A 334 8.27 -34.34 12.41
C GLY A 334 7.17 -33.71 11.58
N TYR A 335 7.19 -32.37 11.50
CA TYR A 335 6.12 -31.59 10.90
C TYR A 335 6.58 -31.02 9.56
N MET A 336 6.03 -31.58 8.49
CA MET A 336 6.36 -31.25 7.11
C MET A 336 5.29 -30.31 6.56
N THR A 337 5.63 -29.02 6.46
CA THR A 337 4.72 -27.98 5.96
C THR A 337 4.75 -27.88 4.44
N LEU A 338 3.57 -27.71 3.87
CA LEU A 338 3.28 -27.38 2.49
C LEU A 338 2.66 -25.98 2.45
N LEU A 339 3.16 -25.11 1.60
CA LEU A 339 2.63 -23.75 1.43
C LEU A 339 2.56 -23.41 -0.06
N HIS A 340 1.48 -22.76 -0.48
CA HIS A 340 1.44 -22.07 -1.76
C HIS A 340 1.04 -20.62 -1.62
N GLN A 341 1.63 -19.77 -2.45
CA GLN A 341 1.29 -18.35 -2.51
C GLN A 341 1.52 -17.81 -3.93
N PRO A 342 0.87 -16.70 -4.33
CA PRO A 342 1.27 -15.98 -5.53
C PRO A 342 2.79 -15.73 -5.51
N PRO A 343 3.47 -15.75 -6.66
CA PRO A 343 4.84 -15.30 -6.73
C PRO A 343 4.93 -13.89 -6.17
N PRO A 344 5.95 -13.60 -5.33
CA PRO A 344 6.17 -12.23 -4.90
C PRO A 344 6.25 -11.37 -6.16
N PRO A 345 5.66 -10.16 -6.15
CA PRO A 345 5.70 -9.28 -7.30
C PRO A 345 7.16 -9.18 -7.74
N THR A 346 7.44 -9.56 -8.98
CA THR A 346 8.79 -9.49 -9.53
C THR A 346 9.19 -8.04 -9.56
N LYS A 347 9.89 -7.57 -8.52
CA LYS A 347 10.75 -6.41 -8.67
C LYS A 347 11.71 -6.77 -9.81
N PRO A 348 11.77 -5.97 -10.90
CA PRO A 348 12.79 -6.19 -11.92
C PRO A 348 14.13 -6.31 -11.23
N LYS A 349 14.92 -7.36 -11.54
CA LYS A 349 16.28 -7.46 -11.00
C LYS A 349 16.97 -6.13 -11.28
N ALA A 350 17.34 -5.40 -10.23
CA ALA A 350 18.12 -4.17 -10.35
C ALA A 350 19.33 -4.49 -11.23
N LEU A 351 19.39 -3.93 -12.43
CA LEU A 351 20.59 -3.99 -13.25
C LEU A 351 21.68 -3.29 -12.43
N ARG A 352 22.62 -4.07 -11.86
CA ARG A 352 23.86 -3.51 -11.33
C ARG A 352 24.71 -3.12 -12.52
N ILE A 353 24.64 -1.85 -12.85
CA ILE A 353 25.36 -1.29 -13.99
C ILE A 353 26.30 -0.20 -13.49
N GLY A 354 27.58 -0.34 -13.84
CA GLY A 354 28.62 0.65 -13.62
C GLY A 354 28.57 1.78 -14.65
N ALA A 355 29.33 2.85 -14.39
CA ALA A 355 29.44 4.01 -15.28
C ALA A 355 29.99 3.66 -16.68
N ASP A 356 30.58 2.49 -16.85
CA ASP A 356 31.18 1.94 -18.07
C ASP A 356 30.20 1.21 -18.99
N HIS A 357 28.90 1.22 -18.68
CA HIS A 357 27.91 0.54 -19.50
C HIS A 357 27.87 1.04 -20.96
N PRO A 358 27.81 0.15 -21.96
CA PRO A 358 27.76 0.55 -23.37
C PRO A 358 26.62 1.51 -23.72
N LEU A 359 25.48 1.43 -23.01
CA LEU A 359 24.36 2.36 -23.23
C LEU A 359 24.71 3.81 -22.88
N ILE A 360 25.49 4.03 -21.81
CA ILE A 360 25.87 5.37 -21.36
C ILE A 360 26.73 6.02 -22.45
N LYS A 361 27.70 5.28 -22.99
CA LYS A 361 28.53 5.75 -24.11
C LYS A 361 27.69 6.06 -25.36
N ARG A 362 26.77 5.16 -25.73
CA ARG A 362 25.87 5.38 -26.87
C ARG A 362 25.01 6.63 -26.73
N LEU A 363 24.57 6.96 -25.50
CA LEU A 363 23.87 8.22 -25.23
C LEU A 363 24.84 9.40 -25.38
N GLN A 364 26.01 9.34 -24.74
CA GLN A 364 27.04 10.40 -24.80
C GLN A 364 27.46 10.75 -26.22
N ASP A 365 27.60 9.75 -27.10
CA ASP A 365 28.08 9.94 -28.47
C ASP A 365 27.11 10.73 -29.36
N GLY A 366 25.84 10.89 -28.97
CA GLY A 366 24.82 11.54 -29.80
C GLY A 366 24.00 12.63 -29.10
N VAL A 367 24.41 13.07 -27.91
CA VAL A 367 23.82 14.24 -27.25
C VAL A 367 24.87 15.34 -27.05
N ARG A 368 24.45 16.60 -27.17
CA ARG A 368 25.19 17.80 -26.76
C ARG A 368 25.03 18.06 -25.26
N GLY A 369 23.91 17.62 -24.70
CA GLY A 369 23.61 17.57 -23.28
C GLY A 369 24.60 16.79 -22.44
N GLU A 370 24.54 17.01 -21.12
CA GLU A 370 25.31 16.21 -20.17
C GLU A 370 24.61 14.85 -19.96
N VAL A 371 25.37 13.76 -20.03
CA VAL A 371 24.90 12.41 -19.64
C VAL A 371 25.54 12.03 -18.32
N LEU A 372 24.73 11.96 -17.28
CA LEU A 372 25.16 11.58 -15.95
C LEU A 372 25.04 10.05 -15.78
N PRO A 373 26.03 9.40 -15.15
CA PRO A 373 25.98 7.98 -14.85
C PRO A 373 24.84 7.64 -13.88
N PRO A 374 24.57 6.34 -13.62
CA PRO A 374 23.63 5.91 -12.60
C PRO A 374 23.83 6.70 -11.30
N GLY A 375 22.75 7.24 -10.76
CA GLY A 375 22.84 8.16 -9.64
C GLY A 375 21.49 8.62 -9.10
N GLU A 376 21.57 9.48 -8.09
CA GLU A 376 20.41 9.89 -7.29
C GLU A 376 19.97 11.33 -7.57
N LYS A 377 20.75 12.07 -8.36
CA LYS A 377 20.37 13.41 -8.83
C LYS A 377 19.11 13.25 -9.70
N TYR A 378 18.02 13.91 -9.30
CA TYR A 378 16.67 13.79 -9.88
C TYR A 378 15.88 12.51 -9.56
N ALA A 379 16.40 11.63 -8.69
CA ALA A 379 15.71 10.41 -8.24
C ALA A 379 14.48 10.66 -7.36
N ARG A 380 14.28 11.90 -6.89
CA ARG A 380 13.11 12.32 -6.11
C ARG A 380 12.24 13.27 -6.93
N ASP A 381 10.94 13.15 -6.76
CA ASP A 381 9.97 14.12 -7.26
C ASP A 381 9.68 15.22 -6.21
N PHE A 382 8.62 15.98 -6.43
CA PHE A 382 8.22 17.07 -5.55
C PHE A 382 7.80 16.60 -4.16
N SER A 383 7.17 15.42 -4.09
CA SER A 383 6.68 14.83 -2.83
C SER A 383 7.83 14.45 -1.89
N ARG A 384 9.01 14.15 -2.44
CA ARG A 384 10.18 13.64 -1.70
C ARG A 384 9.95 12.32 -0.94
N MET A 385 8.75 11.74 -1.06
CA MET A 385 8.32 10.48 -0.43
C MET A 385 9.12 9.29 -0.94
N PHE A 386 9.37 9.27 -2.25
CA PHE A 386 10.02 8.15 -2.92
C PHE A 386 11.32 8.61 -3.57
N LYS A 387 12.31 7.74 -3.49
CA LYS A 387 13.58 7.86 -4.19
C LYS A 387 13.72 6.68 -5.14
N LYS A 388 13.71 6.98 -6.43
CA LYS A 388 13.77 5.99 -7.51
C LYS A 388 15.15 6.01 -8.15
N PRO A 389 15.97 4.96 -8.00
CA PRO A 389 17.29 4.94 -8.62
C PRO A 389 17.15 5.09 -10.13
N LEU A 390 17.93 5.98 -10.74
CA LEU A 390 17.91 6.22 -12.18
C LEU A 390 19.01 5.42 -12.87
N PHE A 391 18.73 4.91 -14.06
CA PHE A 391 19.69 4.17 -14.85
C PHE A 391 20.79 5.08 -15.42
N VAL A 392 20.36 6.18 -16.03
CA VAL A 392 21.21 7.21 -16.62
C VAL A 392 20.35 8.46 -16.73
N THR A 393 20.95 9.63 -16.58
CA THR A 393 20.24 10.90 -16.72
C THR A 393 20.81 11.66 -17.89
N VAL A 394 19.96 12.03 -18.84
CA VAL A 394 20.32 12.87 -20.00
C VAL A 394 19.75 14.27 -19.80
N MET A 395 20.63 15.26 -19.72
CA MET A 395 20.29 16.67 -19.62
C MET A 395 20.13 17.25 -21.03
N ALA A 396 18.95 17.10 -21.64
CA ALA A 396 18.72 17.54 -23.00
C ALA A 396 18.82 19.07 -23.12
N GLN A 397 19.52 19.53 -24.17
CA GLN A 397 19.67 20.94 -24.53
C GLN A 397 18.84 21.34 -25.74
N ASP A 398 18.59 20.42 -26.68
CA ASP A 398 17.85 20.67 -27.91
C ASP A 398 17.01 19.46 -28.37
N GLU A 399 16.29 19.62 -29.49
CA GLU A 399 15.47 18.54 -30.07
C GLU A 399 16.29 17.33 -30.53
N GLY A 400 17.57 17.53 -30.86
CA GLY A 400 18.48 16.47 -31.27
C GLY A 400 18.79 15.53 -30.13
N ASP A 401 19.10 16.08 -28.95
CA ASP A 401 19.35 15.31 -27.72
C ASP A 401 18.14 14.44 -27.35
N ILE A 402 16.94 15.02 -27.44
CA ILE A 402 15.68 14.32 -27.15
C ILE A 402 15.49 13.17 -28.14
N SER A 403 15.60 13.46 -29.45
CA SER A 403 15.40 12.47 -30.50
C SER A 403 16.41 11.32 -30.41
N HIS A 404 17.67 11.62 -30.15
CA HIS A 404 18.71 10.60 -29.96
C HIS A 404 18.44 9.74 -28.72
N THR A 405 18.09 10.36 -27.60
CA THR A 405 17.77 9.65 -26.35
C THR A 405 16.59 8.70 -26.54
N LEU A 406 15.52 9.15 -27.21
CA LEU A 406 14.35 8.33 -27.49
C LEU A 406 14.73 7.10 -28.35
N LYS A 407 15.51 7.29 -29.42
CA LYS A 407 15.97 6.19 -30.29
C LYS A 407 16.83 5.18 -29.55
N VAL A 408 17.79 5.66 -28.75
CA VAL A 408 18.66 4.79 -27.94
C VAL A 408 17.84 4.04 -26.90
N ASN A 409 16.94 4.71 -26.18
CA ASN A 409 16.06 4.10 -25.19
C ASN A 409 15.15 3.02 -25.80
N GLN A 410 14.54 3.32 -26.95
CA GLN A 410 13.69 2.38 -27.69
C GLN A 410 14.48 1.12 -28.10
N SER A 411 15.69 1.29 -28.62
CA SER A 411 16.56 0.16 -29.00
C SER A 411 16.99 -0.71 -27.83
N ALA A 412 17.05 -0.15 -26.62
CA ALA A 412 17.44 -0.83 -25.39
C ALA A 412 16.25 -1.42 -24.62
N ASN A 413 15.02 -1.09 -25.02
CA ASN A 413 13.77 -1.48 -24.35
C ASN A 413 13.78 -1.17 -22.84
N LEU A 414 14.23 0.04 -22.48
CA LEU A 414 14.26 0.50 -21.10
C LEU A 414 13.10 1.46 -20.78
N PRO A 415 12.64 1.51 -19.52
CA PRO A 415 11.68 2.51 -19.11
C PRO A 415 12.26 3.93 -19.24
N LEU A 416 11.43 4.86 -19.71
CA LEU A 416 11.80 6.28 -19.86
C LEU A 416 11.01 7.14 -18.89
N MET A 417 11.72 7.99 -18.14
CA MET A 417 11.15 9.08 -17.37
C MET A 417 11.44 10.39 -18.09
N ILE A 418 10.40 11.13 -18.48
CA ILE A 418 10.54 12.50 -18.99
C ILE A 418 10.31 13.46 -17.82
N ARG A 419 11.28 14.34 -17.55
CA ARG A 419 11.23 15.26 -16.42
C ARG A 419 11.41 16.70 -16.86
N GLY A 420 10.41 17.54 -16.58
CA GLY A 420 10.54 18.99 -16.64
C GLY A 420 11.14 19.56 -15.36
N ALA A 421 10.38 20.39 -14.65
CA ALA A 421 10.80 20.94 -13.36
C ALA A 421 10.81 19.93 -12.20
N GLY A 422 10.12 18.80 -12.34
CA GLY A 422 10.00 17.80 -11.27
C GLY A 422 9.00 18.16 -10.17
N TYR A 423 7.94 18.91 -10.53
CA TYR A 423 6.88 19.36 -9.63
C TYR A 423 5.70 18.38 -9.50
N SER A 424 5.77 17.20 -10.11
CA SER A 424 4.77 16.15 -9.94
C SER A 424 4.93 15.43 -8.58
N SER A 425 3.83 14.96 -8.01
CA SER A 425 3.79 14.06 -6.86
C SER A 425 3.29 12.69 -7.31
N GLY A 426 4.22 11.79 -7.67
CA GLY A 426 3.87 10.53 -8.33
C GLY A 426 5.05 9.58 -8.58
N ALA A 427 6.23 9.83 -8.01
CA ALA A 427 7.43 9.04 -8.24
C ALA A 427 7.27 7.55 -7.89
N HIS A 428 6.31 7.18 -7.04
CA HIS A 428 5.99 5.77 -6.81
C HIS A 428 5.54 5.04 -8.08
N LEU A 429 4.93 5.75 -9.04
CA LEU A 429 4.51 5.22 -10.34
C LEU A 429 5.67 5.09 -11.34
N LEU A 430 6.83 5.67 -11.03
CA LEU A 430 8.00 5.53 -11.89
C LEU A 430 8.63 4.14 -11.67
N PRO A 431 8.97 3.44 -12.77
CA PRO A 431 9.76 2.22 -12.67
C PRO A 431 11.16 2.55 -12.12
N ASP A 432 11.68 1.64 -11.31
CA ASP A 432 13.08 1.72 -10.87
C ASP A 432 14.00 1.59 -12.09
N HIS A 433 15.15 2.26 -12.06
CA HIS A 433 16.17 2.23 -13.12
C HIS A 433 15.65 2.66 -14.50
N ALA A 434 14.84 3.72 -14.55
CA ALA A 434 14.47 4.38 -15.79
C ALA A 434 15.64 5.21 -16.36
N VAL A 435 15.69 5.37 -17.68
CA VAL A 435 16.44 6.45 -18.34
C VAL A 435 15.68 7.75 -18.04
N ALA A 436 16.35 8.72 -17.40
CA ALA A 436 15.75 10.02 -17.12
C ALA A 436 16.15 11.03 -18.19
N LEU A 437 15.20 11.44 -19.02
CA LEU A 437 15.34 12.54 -19.96
C LEU A 437 14.89 13.84 -19.29
N ILE A 438 15.86 14.69 -18.96
CA ILE A 438 15.62 15.97 -18.28
C ILE A 438 15.49 17.07 -19.33
N MET A 439 14.32 17.69 -19.36
CA MET A 439 14.06 18.90 -20.12
C MET A 439 14.67 20.08 -19.37
N SER A 440 15.93 20.38 -19.67
CA SER A 440 16.73 21.37 -18.95
C SER A 440 16.07 22.75 -19.01
N ARG A 441 16.10 23.50 -17.89
CA ARG A 441 15.81 24.93 -17.92
C ARG A 441 16.93 25.59 -18.72
N PRO A 442 16.65 26.27 -19.85
CA PRO A 442 17.70 26.91 -20.62
C PRO A 442 18.32 28.05 -19.80
N ARG A 443 19.59 28.39 -20.06
CA ARG A 443 20.26 29.52 -19.38
C ARG A 443 19.55 30.84 -19.66
N GLU A 444 19.10 31.01 -20.90
CA GLU A 444 18.27 32.11 -21.36
C GLU A 444 16.92 31.55 -21.82
N PRO A 445 15.78 32.15 -21.43
CA PRO A 445 14.46 31.68 -21.86
C PRO A 445 14.35 31.67 -23.39
N GLN A 446 14.01 30.51 -23.95
CA GLN A 446 13.78 30.36 -25.39
C GLN A 446 12.35 30.83 -25.71
N ILE A 447 12.21 32.12 -26.01
CA ILE A 447 10.92 32.79 -26.20
C ILE A 447 10.97 33.57 -27.51
N THR A 448 9.99 33.36 -28.39
CA THR A 448 9.83 34.09 -29.66
C THR A 448 8.43 34.69 -29.74
N PHE A 449 8.36 35.99 -29.97
CA PHE A 449 7.10 36.73 -30.08
C PHE A 449 6.63 36.77 -31.53
N ASN A 450 5.35 36.44 -31.75
CA ASN A 450 4.70 36.57 -33.04
C ASN A 450 4.02 37.94 -33.16
N GLN A 451 3.71 38.34 -34.39
CA GLN A 451 3.08 39.63 -34.68
C GLN A 451 1.67 39.76 -34.09
N ASP A 452 0.97 38.65 -33.91
CA ASP A 452 -0.39 38.58 -33.35
C ASP A 452 -0.42 38.44 -31.83
N HIS A 453 0.71 38.77 -31.17
CA HIS A 453 0.92 38.70 -29.73
C HIS A 453 0.92 37.28 -29.13
N SER A 454 0.89 36.22 -29.93
CA SER A 454 1.22 34.90 -29.42
C SER A 454 2.72 34.74 -29.19
N VAL A 455 3.09 33.71 -28.42
CA VAL A 455 4.47 33.45 -28.06
C VAL A 455 4.79 31.96 -28.24
N VAL A 456 5.92 31.68 -28.89
CA VAL A 456 6.52 30.34 -28.91
C VAL A 456 7.52 30.24 -27.79
N VAL A 457 7.37 29.24 -26.92
CA VAL A 457 8.21 29.03 -25.74
C VAL A 457 8.74 27.61 -25.67
N GLY A 458 10.03 27.46 -25.38
CA GLY A 458 10.66 26.17 -25.13
C GLY A 458 10.08 25.46 -23.90
N ALA A 459 9.86 24.15 -23.99
CA ALA A 459 9.19 23.36 -22.96
C ALA A 459 9.91 23.30 -21.60
N GLY A 460 11.24 23.48 -21.60
CA GLY A 460 12.06 23.52 -20.39
C GLY A 460 11.97 24.84 -19.60
N THR A 461 11.50 25.91 -20.25
CA THR A 461 11.33 27.25 -19.67
C THR A 461 10.40 27.20 -18.45
N ARG A 462 10.76 27.90 -17.38
CA ARG A 462 9.89 28.06 -16.21
C ARG A 462 8.85 29.13 -16.48
N TRP A 463 7.66 28.95 -15.92
CA TRP A 463 6.61 29.94 -16.08
C TRP A 463 6.99 31.29 -15.49
N PHE A 464 7.77 31.33 -14.42
CA PHE A 464 8.28 32.59 -13.86
C PHE A 464 9.12 33.37 -14.89
N ASP A 465 10.00 32.68 -15.61
CA ASP A 465 10.84 33.31 -16.65
C ASP A 465 10.00 33.82 -17.81
N LEU A 466 8.98 33.04 -18.20
CA LEU A 466 8.04 33.44 -19.24
C LEU A 466 7.26 34.69 -18.83
N GLU A 467 6.62 34.70 -17.66
CA GLU A 467 5.84 35.85 -17.18
C GLU A 467 6.71 37.11 -17.06
N GLN A 468 7.91 37.01 -16.47
CA GLN A 468 8.85 38.15 -16.40
C GLN A 468 9.16 38.71 -17.80
N THR A 469 9.41 37.84 -18.77
CA THR A 469 9.69 38.26 -20.15
C THR A 469 8.46 38.87 -20.83
N LEU A 470 7.28 38.29 -20.60
CA LEU A 470 6.02 38.79 -21.13
C LEU A 470 5.67 40.17 -20.53
N HIS A 471 5.84 40.36 -19.23
CA HIS A 471 5.55 41.62 -18.53
C HIS A 471 6.36 42.78 -19.12
N ILE A 472 7.63 42.56 -19.47
CA ILE A 472 8.49 43.56 -20.14
C ILE A 472 7.89 43.98 -21.49
N GLN A 473 7.21 43.07 -22.18
CA GLN A 473 6.49 43.33 -23.43
C GLN A 473 5.04 43.81 -23.22
N GLY A 474 4.63 44.08 -21.97
CA GLY A 474 3.27 44.47 -21.62
C GLY A 474 2.24 43.35 -21.82
N ARG A 475 2.66 42.09 -21.74
CA ARG A 475 1.84 40.88 -21.95
C ARG A 475 1.90 39.95 -20.75
N THR A 476 0.96 39.02 -20.65
CA THR A 476 0.93 37.95 -19.64
C THR A 476 0.13 36.77 -20.20
N ILE A 477 0.25 35.58 -19.59
CA ILE A 477 -0.63 34.46 -19.89
C ILE A 477 -1.98 34.66 -19.20
N GLY A 478 -3.07 34.26 -19.87
CA GLY A 478 -4.44 34.42 -19.36
C GLY A 478 -4.62 33.92 -17.92
N PRO A 479 -4.51 32.60 -17.68
CA PRO A 479 -4.53 32.04 -16.33
C PRO A 479 -3.22 32.32 -15.57
N LEU A 480 -3.31 33.09 -14.48
CA LEU A 480 -2.23 33.24 -13.51
C LEU A 480 -2.13 32.00 -12.62
N MET A 481 -1.22 31.07 -12.94
CA MET A 481 -1.12 29.83 -12.17
C MET A 481 -0.67 30.07 -10.73
N ALA A 482 -1.13 29.20 -9.83
CA ALA A 482 -0.79 29.28 -8.41
C ALA A 482 0.70 29.02 -8.09
N SER A 483 1.47 28.42 -9.02
CA SER A 483 2.92 28.25 -8.91
C SER A 483 3.58 28.43 -10.27
N LEU A 484 4.55 29.33 -10.35
CA LEU A 484 5.32 29.62 -11.58
C LEU A 484 6.67 28.87 -11.64
N ALA A 485 6.95 28.01 -10.66
CA ALA A 485 8.21 27.26 -10.56
C ALA A 485 8.23 25.99 -11.43
N SER A 486 7.08 25.59 -11.97
CA SER A 486 6.96 24.48 -12.93
C SER A 486 7.47 24.87 -14.33
N SER A 487 7.76 23.88 -15.16
CA SER A 487 8.16 24.07 -16.57
C SER A 487 6.93 24.05 -17.48
N VAL A 488 6.93 24.84 -18.55
CA VAL A 488 5.84 24.89 -19.54
C VAL A 488 5.44 23.50 -20.02
N GLY A 489 6.39 22.70 -20.54
CA GLY A 489 6.09 21.37 -21.08
C GLY A 489 5.56 20.40 -20.04
N GLY A 490 6.09 20.45 -18.81
CA GLY A 490 5.61 19.62 -17.69
C GLY A 490 4.16 19.92 -17.32
N THR A 491 3.77 21.20 -17.27
CA THR A 491 2.40 21.63 -17.01
C THR A 491 1.45 21.15 -18.10
N LEU A 492 1.81 21.37 -19.37
CA LEU A 492 1.00 20.95 -20.52
C LEU A 492 0.85 19.43 -20.60
N ALA A 493 1.92 18.68 -20.38
CA ALA A 493 1.90 17.22 -20.39
C ALA A 493 1.06 16.64 -19.23
N ALA A 494 1.09 17.27 -18.05
CA ALA A 494 0.31 16.83 -16.89
C ALA A 494 -1.17 17.22 -16.94
N GLY A 495 -1.57 18.12 -17.84
CA GLY A 495 -2.94 18.63 -17.90
C GLY A 495 -3.29 19.58 -16.75
N SER A 496 -2.28 20.23 -16.18
CA SER A 496 -2.43 21.15 -15.05
C SER A 496 -2.46 22.62 -15.53
N GLY A 497 -1.97 23.57 -14.72
CA GLY A 497 -1.92 24.98 -15.13
C GLY A 497 -3.22 25.73 -14.88
N PHE A 498 -3.81 25.53 -13.71
CA PHE A 498 -4.92 26.33 -13.21
C PHE A 498 -4.42 27.40 -12.24
N GLY A 499 -5.20 28.46 -12.11
CA GLY A 499 -4.75 29.69 -11.53
C GLY A 499 -5.86 30.59 -11.02
N PHE A 500 -5.47 31.71 -10.40
CA PHE A 500 -6.43 32.67 -9.83
C PHE A 500 -7.31 33.30 -10.90
N ARG A 501 -6.80 33.46 -12.12
CA ARG A 501 -7.53 34.00 -13.28
C ARG A 501 -8.27 32.94 -14.10
N SER A 502 -8.27 31.68 -13.65
CA SER A 502 -8.94 30.59 -14.37
C SER A 502 -10.46 30.74 -14.43
N ILE A 503 -11.04 31.57 -13.56
CA ILE A 503 -12.45 31.93 -13.64
C ILE A 503 -12.79 32.75 -14.91
N ARG A 504 -11.81 33.44 -15.48
CA ARG A 504 -11.97 34.27 -16.69
C ARG A 504 -11.38 33.64 -17.95
N TYR A 505 -10.25 32.95 -17.81
CA TYR A 505 -9.47 32.46 -18.96
C TYR A 505 -9.34 30.93 -19.06
N GLY A 506 -9.99 30.16 -18.18
CA GLY A 506 -9.85 28.71 -18.17
C GLY A 506 -8.47 28.26 -17.68
N GLY A 507 -8.00 27.11 -18.17
CA GLY A 507 -6.66 26.59 -17.88
C GLY A 507 -5.62 27.06 -18.89
N VAL A 508 -4.34 26.86 -18.57
CA VAL A 508 -3.24 27.12 -19.53
C VAL A 508 -3.42 26.33 -20.82
N LEU A 509 -4.00 25.13 -20.74
CA LEU A 509 -4.23 24.28 -21.91
C LEU A 509 -5.18 24.92 -22.92
N ASP A 510 -6.11 25.76 -22.47
CA ASP A 510 -7.01 26.53 -23.35
C ASP A 510 -6.28 27.68 -24.07
N GLN A 511 -5.07 28.02 -23.63
CA GLN A 511 -4.22 29.04 -24.24
C GLN A 511 -3.28 28.46 -25.30
N VAL A 512 -3.21 27.14 -25.46
CA VAL A 512 -2.28 26.50 -26.40
C VAL A 512 -2.84 26.55 -27.82
N ARG A 513 -2.06 27.11 -28.74
CA ARG A 513 -2.36 27.10 -30.18
C ARG A 513 -1.76 25.90 -30.88
N ARG A 514 -0.48 25.62 -30.61
CA ARG A 514 0.26 24.52 -31.22
C ARG A 514 1.28 23.94 -30.24
N LEU A 515 1.58 22.65 -30.40
CA LEU A 515 2.66 21.96 -29.72
C LEU A 515 3.72 21.55 -30.74
N ARG A 516 4.97 21.73 -30.36
CA ARG A 516 6.10 21.06 -31.00
C ARG A 516 6.37 19.78 -30.22
N LEU A 517 6.13 18.64 -30.86
CA LEU A 517 6.22 17.32 -30.25
C LEU A 517 7.31 16.50 -30.93
N ILE A 518 8.18 15.88 -30.14
CA ILE A 518 9.11 14.86 -30.60
C ILE A 518 8.50 13.50 -30.27
N ARG A 519 8.02 12.81 -31.29
CA ARG A 519 7.39 11.50 -31.17
C ARG A 519 8.40 10.48 -30.67
N LEU A 520 7.91 9.35 -30.17
CA LEU A 520 8.77 8.26 -29.67
C LEU A 520 9.69 7.66 -30.76
N THR A 521 9.37 7.86 -32.04
CA THR A 521 10.23 7.53 -33.20
C THR A 521 11.44 8.47 -33.36
N GLY A 522 11.46 9.59 -32.62
CA GLY A 522 12.42 10.69 -32.76
C GLY A 522 12.09 11.66 -33.90
N GLU A 523 10.91 11.54 -34.52
CA GLU A 523 10.41 12.54 -35.48
C GLU A 523 9.82 13.73 -34.73
N ALA A 524 10.18 14.94 -35.15
CA ALA A 524 9.67 16.16 -34.55
C ALA A 524 8.60 16.80 -35.43
N VAL A 525 7.43 17.06 -34.87
CA VAL A 525 6.24 17.54 -35.59
C VAL A 525 5.57 18.71 -34.87
N TRP A 526 4.95 19.61 -35.63
CA TRP A 526 4.02 20.60 -35.06
C TRP A 526 2.59 20.04 -35.16
N CYS A 527 1.82 20.13 -34.09
CA CYS A 527 0.41 19.80 -34.09
C CYS A 527 -0.42 20.88 -33.38
N GLY A 528 -1.67 21.03 -33.80
CA GLY A 528 -2.63 22.01 -33.31
C GLY A 528 -4.06 21.61 -33.66
N PRO A 529 -5.06 22.47 -33.36
CA PRO A 529 -6.46 22.20 -33.67
C PRO A 529 -6.77 21.96 -35.15
N GLU A 530 -5.99 22.57 -36.05
CA GLU A 530 -6.18 22.46 -37.51
C GLU A 530 -5.20 21.47 -38.16
N ASP A 531 -4.10 21.15 -37.49
CA ASP A 531 -3.02 20.29 -38.00
C ASP A 531 -2.73 19.14 -37.02
N GLN A 532 -3.12 17.92 -37.39
CA GLN A 532 -3.06 16.73 -36.51
C GLN A 532 -3.81 16.93 -35.17
N PRO A 533 -5.13 17.22 -35.22
CA PRO A 533 -5.94 17.54 -34.04
C PRO A 533 -5.99 16.42 -33.00
N ASP A 534 -5.96 15.16 -33.43
CA ASP A 534 -5.98 14.01 -32.50
C ASP A 534 -4.68 13.94 -31.70
N LEU A 535 -3.53 14.05 -32.37
CA LEU A 535 -2.23 14.07 -31.71
C LEU A 535 -2.12 15.26 -30.74
N PHE A 536 -2.61 16.43 -31.14
CA PHE A 536 -2.63 17.62 -30.29
C PHE A 536 -3.45 17.39 -29.01
N ARG A 537 -4.69 16.89 -29.14
CA ARG A 537 -5.58 16.62 -28.00
C ARG A 537 -5.06 15.52 -27.09
N GLU A 538 -4.47 14.45 -27.65
CA GLU A 538 -3.91 13.36 -26.86
C GLU A 538 -2.62 13.74 -26.13
N SER A 539 -1.86 14.70 -26.66
CA SER A 539 -0.60 15.16 -26.06
C SER A 539 -0.82 16.09 -24.87
N LEU A 540 -1.84 16.95 -24.94
CA LEU A 540 -2.24 17.82 -23.84
C LEU A 540 -2.88 17.00 -22.71
N GLY A 541 -2.25 17.00 -21.53
CA GLY A 541 -2.63 16.09 -20.45
C GLY A 541 -2.28 14.62 -20.72
N GLY A 542 -1.50 14.32 -21.76
CA GLY A 542 -1.16 12.96 -22.17
C GLY A 542 -0.08 12.27 -21.33
N PHE A 543 0.50 12.94 -20.34
CA PHE A 543 1.61 12.43 -19.51
C PHE A 543 2.82 11.95 -20.33
N GLY A 544 3.06 12.57 -21.49
CA GLY A 544 4.18 12.24 -22.38
C GLY A 544 4.00 10.93 -23.17
N LYS A 545 2.81 10.33 -23.19
CA LYS A 545 2.54 9.06 -23.89
C LYS A 545 2.68 9.14 -25.41
N THR A 546 2.38 10.30 -25.99
CA THR A 546 2.45 10.54 -27.44
C THR A 546 3.84 11.01 -27.90
N GLY A 547 4.68 11.49 -26.97
CA GLY A 547 5.99 12.04 -27.25
C GLY A 547 6.42 13.09 -26.21
N VAL A 548 7.55 13.75 -26.49
CA VAL A 548 8.13 14.81 -25.66
C VAL A 548 7.73 16.17 -26.25
N ILE A 549 7.06 17.01 -25.47
CA ILE A 549 6.80 18.41 -25.86
C ILE A 549 8.13 19.16 -25.77
N SER A 550 8.65 19.69 -26.88
CA SER A 550 9.88 20.49 -26.93
C SER A 550 9.60 22.00 -26.93
N ALA A 551 8.45 22.44 -27.45
CA ALA A 551 7.99 23.82 -27.39
C ALA A 551 6.45 23.90 -27.50
N ALA A 552 5.90 25.06 -27.14
CA ALA A 552 4.48 25.35 -27.30
C ALA A 552 4.29 26.78 -27.80
N GLU A 553 3.28 26.99 -28.65
CA GLU A 553 2.78 28.31 -29.00
C GLU A 553 1.56 28.63 -28.12
N LEU A 554 1.61 29.76 -27.41
CA LEU A 554 0.61 30.17 -26.43
C LEU A 554 0.00 31.54 -26.79
N ASN A 555 -1.30 31.67 -26.53
CA ASN A 555 -1.98 32.95 -26.47
C ASN A 555 -1.47 33.78 -25.29
N THR A 556 -1.39 35.09 -25.48
CA THR A 556 -1.13 36.06 -24.40
C THR A 556 -2.23 37.11 -24.37
N ILE A 557 -2.32 37.84 -23.27
CA ILE A 557 -3.22 38.99 -23.11
C ILE A 557 -2.45 40.21 -22.59
N PRO A 558 -3.01 41.43 -22.66
CA PRO A 558 -2.39 42.60 -22.06
C PRO A 558 -2.13 42.41 -20.56
N TYR A 559 -0.94 42.79 -20.11
CA TYR A 559 -0.57 42.79 -18.70
C TYR A 559 -1.15 44.00 -17.97
N GLN A 560 -1.66 43.78 -16.77
CA GLN A 560 -2.16 44.83 -15.88
C GLN A 560 -1.31 44.84 -14.61
N PRO A 561 -0.56 45.93 -14.32
CA PRO A 561 0.43 45.95 -13.25
C PRO A 561 -0.15 46.04 -11.85
N PHE A 562 -1.45 46.36 -11.70
CA PHE A 562 -2.09 46.48 -10.39
C PHE A 562 -3.32 45.58 -10.27
N THR A 563 -3.56 45.08 -9.07
CA THR A 563 -4.75 44.27 -8.76
C THR A 563 -5.40 44.76 -7.47
N ALA A 564 -6.64 45.23 -7.56
CA ALA A 564 -7.47 45.54 -6.40
C ALA A 564 -8.12 44.26 -5.89
N MET A 565 -7.69 43.77 -4.74
CA MET A 565 -8.16 42.53 -4.11
C MET A 565 -9.09 42.84 -2.94
N HIS A 566 -10.15 42.05 -2.77
CA HIS A 566 -10.99 42.05 -1.59
C HIS A 566 -10.93 40.69 -0.90
N PHE A 567 -10.78 40.69 0.43
CA PHE A 567 -10.67 39.48 1.24
C PHE A 567 -11.82 39.38 2.22
N TYR A 568 -12.38 38.17 2.33
CA TYR A 568 -13.50 37.83 3.20
C TYR A 568 -13.12 36.69 4.14
N GLU A 569 -13.62 36.77 5.37
CA GLU A 569 -13.69 35.64 6.28
C GLU A 569 -15.14 35.16 6.34
N HIS A 570 -15.30 33.84 6.35
CA HIS A 570 -16.61 33.19 6.34
C HIS A 570 -16.86 32.50 7.67
N PRO A 571 -18.12 32.47 8.16
CA PRO A 571 -18.45 31.85 9.44
C PRO A 571 -18.43 30.31 9.40
N SER A 572 -18.44 29.71 8.20
CA SER A 572 -18.44 28.26 8.03
C SER A 572 -17.85 27.83 6.68
N PRO A 573 -17.41 26.55 6.54
CA PRO A 573 -16.96 26.01 5.26
C PRO A 573 -18.05 26.04 4.16
N GLU A 574 -19.33 25.92 4.52
CA GLU A 574 -20.44 26.03 3.57
C GLU A 574 -20.66 27.47 3.11
N ALA A 575 -20.52 28.46 4.01
CA ALA A 575 -20.58 29.86 3.64
C ALA A 575 -19.45 30.22 2.66
N LEU A 576 -18.25 29.69 2.89
CA LEU A 576 -17.13 29.79 1.94
C LEU A 576 -17.49 29.19 0.57
N ALA A 577 -17.96 27.93 0.53
CA ALA A 577 -18.28 27.25 -0.72
C ALA A 577 -19.38 27.99 -1.50
N LYS A 578 -20.42 28.48 -0.81
CA LYS A 578 -21.50 29.27 -1.38
C LYS A 578 -21.00 30.59 -1.95
N SER A 579 -20.16 31.33 -1.20
CA SER A 579 -19.60 32.60 -1.65
C SER A 579 -18.77 32.45 -2.94
N LEU A 580 -17.94 31.41 -3.02
CA LEU A 580 -17.17 31.10 -4.24
C LEU A 580 -18.10 30.82 -5.44
N ALA A 581 -19.20 30.10 -5.22
CA ALA A 581 -20.14 29.76 -6.27
C ALA A 581 -20.95 30.96 -6.77
N GLU A 582 -21.41 31.81 -5.85
CA GLU A 582 -22.13 33.04 -6.20
C GLU A 582 -21.24 33.97 -7.05
N LEU A 583 -20.02 34.22 -6.60
CA LEU A 583 -19.02 35.04 -7.32
C LEU A 583 -18.61 34.44 -8.67
N ALA A 584 -18.69 33.12 -8.80
CA ALA A 584 -18.39 32.43 -10.04
C ALA A 584 -19.60 32.29 -10.99
N SER A 585 -20.83 32.59 -10.56
CA SER A 585 -22.03 32.30 -11.36
C SER A 585 -22.34 33.37 -12.42
N ASP A 586 -22.10 34.65 -12.11
CA ASP A 586 -22.49 35.79 -12.96
C ASP A 586 -21.37 36.18 -13.95
N LEU A 587 -21.62 36.01 -15.25
CA LEU A 587 -20.65 36.30 -16.32
C LEU A 587 -20.31 37.80 -16.43
N ASP A 588 -21.32 38.66 -16.31
CA ASP A 588 -21.16 40.10 -16.47
C ASP A 588 -20.43 40.71 -15.27
N ARG A 589 -20.52 40.03 -14.12
CA ARG A 589 -19.88 40.41 -12.85
C ARG A 589 -18.83 39.38 -12.42
N THR A 590 -18.19 38.67 -13.35
CA THR A 590 -17.10 37.76 -12.99
C THR A 590 -15.83 38.55 -12.65
N PRO A 591 -15.20 38.32 -11.48
CA PRO A 591 -13.93 38.97 -11.15
C PRO A 591 -12.78 38.46 -12.04
N ASP A 592 -11.71 39.25 -12.16
CA ASP A 592 -10.51 38.84 -12.90
C ASP A 592 -9.78 37.70 -12.18
N LEU A 593 -9.80 37.71 -10.84
CA LEU A 593 -9.25 36.69 -9.98
C LEU A 593 -10.27 36.19 -8.96
N LEU A 594 -10.30 34.89 -8.66
CA LEU A 594 -11.12 34.31 -7.59
C LEU A 594 -10.41 33.14 -6.91
N ARG A 595 -10.37 33.15 -5.57
CA ARG A 595 -9.80 32.06 -4.77
C ARG A 595 -10.47 31.93 -3.40
N GLY A 596 -10.42 30.72 -2.85
CA GLY A 596 -10.77 30.41 -1.48
C GLY A 596 -9.66 29.67 -0.75
N TRP A 597 -9.72 29.65 0.58
CA TRP A 597 -8.84 28.86 1.41
C TRP A 597 -9.48 28.42 2.72
N ILE A 598 -8.98 27.31 3.26
CA ILE A 598 -9.16 26.88 4.65
C ILE A 598 -7.76 26.81 5.26
N ARG A 599 -7.54 27.55 6.34
CA ARG A 599 -6.26 27.61 7.04
C ARG A 599 -6.21 26.63 8.22
N PRO A 600 -5.01 26.26 8.70
CA PRO A 600 -4.85 25.35 9.83
C PRO A 600 -5.49 25.83 11.14
N ASP A 601 -5.60 27.14 11.32
CA ASP A 601 -6.24 27.79 12.48
C ASP A 601 -7.78 27.80 12.40
N GLY A 602 -8.38 27.26 11.33
CA GLY A 602 -9.83 27.22 11.15
C GLY A 602 -10.42 28.49 10.54
N VAL A 603 -9.59 29.40 10.03
CA VAL A 603 -10.06 30.55 9.26
C VAL A 603 -10.47 30.10 7.85
N PHE A 604 -11.73 30.29 7.53
CA PHE A 604 -12.29 30.12 6.18
C PHE A 604 -12.28 31.47 5.48
N GLY A 605 -11.64 31.57 4.31
CA GLY A 605 -11.57 32.84 3.61
C GLY A 605 -11.68 32.74 2.12
N SER A 606 -12.11 33.82 1.49
CA SER A 606 -12.09 33.97 0.04
C SER A 606 -11.52 35.32 -0.35
N ALA A 607 -11.01 35.41 -1.58
CA ALA A 607 -10.65 36.67 -2.17
C ALA A 607 -10.99 36.71 -3.65
N PHE A 608 -11.38 37.88 -4.11
CA PHE A 608 -11.53 38.17 -5.53
C PHE A 608 -10.82 39.47 -5.89
N GLY A 609 -10.42 39.59 -7.15
CA GLY A 609 -9.62 40.72 -7.62
C GLY A 609 -10.09 41.28 -8.95
N LEU A 610 -9.89 42.58 -9.12
CA LEU A 610 -10.00 43.27 -10.40
C LEU A 610 -8.63 43.81 -10.81
N GLU A 611 -8.24 43.52 -12.05
CA GLU A 611 -6.98 44.00 -12.62
C GLU A 611 -7.16 45.41 -13.20
N GLN A 612 -6.17 46.28 -13.01
CA GLN A 612 -6.22 47.67 -13.43
C GLN A 612 -4.85 48.21 -13.86
N SER A 613 -4.88 49.21 -14.74
CA SER A 613 -3.68 49.85 -15.28
C SER A 613 -3.16 50.99 -14.39
N ASP A 614 -4.04 51.65 -13.66
CA ASP A 614 -3.75 52.83 -12.85
C ASP A 614 -4.10 52.56 -11.37
N PRO A 615 -3.13 52.68 -10.43
CA PRO A 615 -3.38 52.45 -9.01
C PRO A 615 -4.15 53.61 -8.35
N GLU A 616 -4.17 54.81 -8.94
CA GLU A 616 -4.84 56.00 -8.38
C GLU A 616 -6.32 56.11 -8.79
N GLN A 617 -6.77 55.29 -9.75
CA GLN A 617 -8.18 55.15 -10.12
C GLN A 617 -8.70 53.74 -9.79
N PRO A 618 -8.71 53.32 -8.51
CA PRO A 618 -9.15 51.98 -8.15
C PRO A 618 -10.62 51.79 -8.53
N VAL A 619 -10.90 50.82 -9.39
CA VAL A 619 -12.28 50.36 -9.58
C VAL A 619 -12.67 49.69 -8.28
N ASP A 620 -13.60 50.29 -7.52
CA ASP A 620 -14.17 49.62 -6.35
C ASP A 620 -14.79 48.30 -6.83
N PRO A 621 -14.21 47.16 -6.40
CA PRO A 621 -14.73 45.85 -6.76
C PRO A 621 -16.18 45.66 -6.31
N ALA A 622 -16.62 46.34 -5.25
CA ALA A 622 -18.02 46.36 -4.83
C ALA A 622 -18.95 47.05 -5.84
N LEU A 623 -18.47 48.06 -6.57
CA LEU A 623 -19.26 48.73 -7.61
C LEU A 623 -19.43 47.85 -8.84
N ARG A 624 -18.35 47.22 -9.33
CA ARG A 624 -18.43 46.34 -10.52
C ARG A 624 -19.22 45.06 -10.24
N LEU A 625 -19.07 44.52 -9.03
CA LEU A 625 -19.77 43.33 -8.59
C LEU A 625 -21.12 43.63 -7.95
N GLY A 626 -21.56 44.90 -7.88
CA GLY A 626 -22.85 45.48 -7.43
C GLY A 626 -23.43 45.10 -6.05
N GLN A 627 -23.07 43.96 -5.46
CA GLN A 627 -23.35 43.55 -4.08
C GLN A 627 -22.24 42.58 -3.67
N VAL A 628 -21.20 43.12 -3.09
CA VAL A 628 -20.17 42.32 -2.42
C VAL A 628 -20.66 42.01 -1.00
N PRO A 629 -20.36 40.83 -0.42
CA PRO A 629 -20.76 40.52 0.96
C PRO A 629 -20.36 41.66 1.92
N ALA A 630 -21.22 41.98 2.89
CA ALA A 630 -20.89 43.00 3.89
C ALA A 630 -19.73 42.53 4.78
N GLY A 631 -18.74 43.40 5.00
CA GLY A 631 -17.48 43.07 5.69
C GLY A 631 -16.31 42.86 4.72
N GLY A 632 -15.13 42.51 5.23
CA GLY A 632 -13.92 42.27 4.41
C GLY A 632 -12.96 43.45 4.31
N ARG A 633 -11.74 43.17 3.83
CA ARG A 633 -10.67 44.16 3.65
C ARG A 633 -10.29 44.30 2.18
N ALA A 634 -10.13 45.54 1.72
CA ALA A 634 -9.65 45.85 0.38
C ALA A 634 -8.17 46.21 0.41
N GLU A 635 -7.41 45.73 -0.58
CA GLU A 635 -5.98 46.02 -0.72
C GLU A 635 -5.61 46.08 -2.20
N VAL A 636 -4.74 47.02 -2.58
CA VAL A 636 -4.21 47.13 -3.95
C VAL A 636 -2.79 46.60 -3.96
N PHE A 637 -2.55 45.58 -4.80
CA PHE A 637 -1.24 44.97 -4.97
C PHE A 637 -0.57 45.45 -6.25
N PRO A 638 0.66 45.99 -6.18
CA PRO A 638 1.53 46.09 -7.36
C PRO A 638 2.09 44.71 -7.70
N ASP A 639 2.00 44.32 -8.97
CA ASP A 639 2.46 43.03 -9.50
C ASP A 639 2.05 41.84 -8.60
N TYR A 640 0.73 41.64 -8.52
CA TYR A 640 0.15 40.54 -7.75
C TYR A 640 0.69 39.16 -8.17
N HIS A 641 1.08 39.02 -9.44
CA HIS A 641 1.64 37.79 -10.00
C HIS A 641 2.96 37.43 -9.31
N THR A 642 3.88 38.40 -9.23
CA THR A 642 5.17 38.22 -8.53
C THR A 642 4.98 38.02 -7.03
N PHE A 643 4.06 38.76 -6.40
CA PHE A 643 3.78 38.62 -4.97
C PHE A 643 3.36 37.19 -4.59
N VAL A 644 2.38 36.61 -5.29
CA VAL A 644 1.91 35.27 -4.96
C VAL A 644 2.97 34.20 -5.29
N HIS A 645 3.71 34.38 -6.38
CA HIS A 645 4.81 33.49 -6.70
C HIS A 645 5.86 33.45 -5.58
N GLN A 646 6.26 34.63 -5.10
CA GLN A 646 7.26 34.76 -4.04
C GLN A 646 6.80 34.07 -2.75
N ALA A 647 5.54 34.27 -2.33
CA ALA A 647 4.98 33.63 -1.15
C ALA A 647 4.99 32.09 -1.23
N VAL A 648 4.69 31.51 -2.38
CA VAL A 648 4.77 30.05 -2.59
C VAL A 648 6.22 29.58 -2.60
N HIS A 649 7.11 30.33 -3.25
CA HIS A 649 8.52 29.99 -3.35
C HIS A 649 9.23 30.00 -1.99
N ASP A 650 8.92 30.97 -1.14
CA ASP A 650 9.50 31.09 0.21
C ASP A 650 9.07 29.93 1.10
N HIS A 651 7.79 29.57 1.10
CA HIS A 651 7.31 28.38 1.80
C HIS A 651 8.04 27.10 1.36
N LEU A 652 8.23 26.91 0.05
CA LEU A 652 8.93 25.71 -0.47
C LEU A 652 10.41 25.64 -0.11
N ARG A 653 11.05 26.76 0.26
CA ARG A 653 12.45 26.82 0.69
C ARG A 653 12.65 26.41 2.15
N GLU A 654 11.67 26.65 3.01
CA GLU A 654 11.78 26.39 4.45
C GLU A 654 11.75 24.89 4.81
N GLY A 655 11.10 24.05 3.98
CA GLY A 655 10.90 22.62 4.25
C GLY A 655 11.87 21.66 3.54
N VAL A 656 13.16 21.65 3.90
CA VAL A 656 14.16 20.78 3.21
C VAL A 656 14.05 19.30 3.66
N ASP A 657 13.69 19.03 4.92
CA ASP A 657 13.60 17.65 5.46
C ASP A 657 12.17 17.11 5.56
N GLN A 658 11.26 17.68 4.77
CA GLN A 658 9.84 17.31 4.74
C GLN A 658 9.49 16.50 3.50
N VAL A 659 8.50 15.62 3.64
CA VAL A 659 7.74 15.05 2.54
C VAL A 659 6.49 15.87 2.30
N ARG A 660 6.09 15.98 1.03
CA ARG A 660 4.94 16.80 0.62
C ARG A 660 3.83 15.89 0.12
N LEU A 661 2.75 15.85 0.90
CA LEU A 661 1.52 15.13 0.59
C LEU A 661 0.49 16.16 0.13
N TRP A 662 0.61 16.53 -1.13
CA TRP A 662 -0.22 17.56 -1.78
C TRP A 662 -1.20 16.87 -2.72
N ALA A 663 -2.50 16.96 -2.43
CA ALA A 663 -3.55 16.37 -3.26
C ALA A 663 -4.43 17.46 -3.87
N ASP A 664 -4.89 17.23 -5.10
CA ASP A 664 -5.71 18.16 -5.85
C ASP A 664 -6.96 17.43 -6.37
N HIS A 665 -8.11 18.09 -6.28
CA HIS A 665 -9.42 17.52 -6.58
C HIS A 665 -10.20 18.46 -7.50
N MET A 666 -10.72 17.93 -8.60
CA MET A 666 -11.58 18.68 -9.52
C MET A 666 -13.02 18.26 -9.32
N VAL A 667 -13.88 19.20 -8.94
CA VAL A 667 -15.28 18.94 -8.54
C VAL A 667 -16.24 20.00 -9.08
N GLU A 668 -17.52 19.65 -9.10
CA GLU A 668 -18.62 20.61 -9.26
C GLU A 668 -19.04 21.17 -7.89
N TYR A 669 -20.04 22.06 -7.87
CA TYR A 669 -20.42 22.79 -6.66
C TYR A 669 -20.73 21.89 -5.45
N GLU A 670 -21.51 20.82 -5.63
CA GLU A 670 -21.84 19.93 -4.51
C GLU A 670 -20.59 19.20 -3.99
N GLY A 671 -19.65 18.85 -4.87
CA GLY A 671 -18.37 18.30 -4.46
C GLY A 671 -17.49 19.31 -3.74
N LEU A 672 -17.48 20.59 -4.18
CA LEU A 672 -16.80 21.68 -3.46
C LEU A 672 -17.35 21.79 -2.04
N ARG A 673 -18.67 21.86 -1.89
CA ARG A 673 -19.33 21.98 -0.59
C ARG A 673 -18.96 20.84 0.35
N ARG A 674 -19.01 19.59 -0.15
CA ARG A 674 -18.65 18.40 0.64
C ARG A 674 -17.17 18.35 1.00
N LEU A 675 -16.28 18.74 0.07
CA LEU A 675 -14.85 18.80 0.36
C LEU A 675 -14.53 19.87 1.41
N CYS A 676 -15.12 21.07 1.33
CA CYS A 676 -14.94 22.10 2.36
C CYS A 676 -15.33 21.58 3.76
N LEU A 677 -16.47 20.89 3.84
CA LEU A 677 -16.96 20.26 5.07
C LEU A 677 -16.00 19.19 5.60
N GLN A 678 -15.56 18.28 4.73
CA GLN A 678 -14.65 17.21 5.16
C GLN A 678 -13.28 17.76 5.56
N ILE A 679 -12.75 18.73 4.82
CA ILE A 679 -11.48 19.37 5.16
C ILE A 679 -11.56 19.97 6.56
N GLU A 680 -12.65 20.67 6.91
CA GLU A 680 -12.81 21.19 8.26
C GLU A 680 -12.93 20.07 9.31
N SER A 681 -13.70 19.02 9.03
CA SER A 681 -13.83 17.86 9.93
C SER A 681 -12.49 17.16 10.19
N LEU A 682 -11.58 17.15 9.21
CA LEU A 682 -10.26 16.53 9.31
C LEU A 682 -9.19 17.49 9.82
N ARG A 683 -9.43 18.82 9.75
CA ARG A 683 -8.43 19.85 9.98
C ARG A 683 -7.72 19.69 11.31
N SER A 684 -8.44 19.41 12.39
CA SER A 684 -7.82 19.26 13.72
C SER A 684 -6.78 18.13 13.78
N ARG A 685 -6.96 17.05 13.02
CA ARG A 685 -6.03 15.91 12.92
C ARG A 685 -4.76 16.27 12.15
N ILE A 686 -4.88 17.11 11.11
CA ILE A 686 -3.79 17.41 10.17
C ILE A 686 -3.23 18.83 10.29
N ALA A 687 -3.80 19.69 11.15
CA ALA A 687 -3.43 21.10 11.31
C ALA A 687 -1.93 21.33 11.53
N PRO A 688 -1.18 20.49 12.29
CA PRO A 688 0.27 20.67 12.43
C PRO A 688 1.06 20.54 11.13
N PHE A 689 0.48 19.87 10.13
CA PHE A 689 1.13 19.55 8.84
C PHE A 689 0.47 20.28 7.67
N LEU A 690 -0.75 20.77 7.84
CA LEU A 690 -1.49 21.51 6.82
C LEU A 690 -0.80 22.85 6.59
N TYR A 691 -0.28 23.08 5.39
CA TYR A 691 0.12 24.42 4.96
C TYR A 691 -1.13 25.25 4.67
N MET A 692 -2.01 24.73 3.81
CA MET A 692 -3.28 25.34 3.44
C MET A 692 -4.12 24.39 2.58
N ALA A 693 -5.45 24.50 2.66
CA ALA A 693 -6.33 24.04 1.58
C ALA A 693 -6.74 25.25 0.72
N ARG A 694 -6.63 25.15 -0.62
CA ARG A 694 -6.98 26.22 -1.57
C ARG A 694 -8.08 25.78 -2.51
N MET A 695 -8.92 26.73 -2.90
CA MET A 695 -9.99 26.55 -3.85
C MET A 695 -9.85 27.55 -4.99
N LEU A 696 -9.94 27.10 -6.23
CA LEU A 696 -10.00 27.93 -7.43
C LEU A 696 -11.28 27.63 -8.17
N ALA A 697 -11.98 28.68 -8.62
CA ALA A 697 -13.09 28.53 -9.55
C ALA A 697 -12.56 28.66 -10.98
N ILE A 698 -13.01 27.76 -11.86
CA ILE A 698 -12.53 27.63 -13.23
C ILE A 698 -13.76 27.65 -14.12
N ARG A 699 -13.82 28.62 -15.04
CA ARG A 699 -14.91 28.69 -16.00
C ARG A 699 -14.51 28.02 -17.30
N ARG A 700 -15.46 27.35 -17.93
CA ARG A 700 -15.30 26.83 -19.29
C ARG A 700 -15.11 28.00 -20.27
N PRO A 701 -13.97 28.08 -20.98
CA PRO A 701 -13.83 29.08 -22.04
C PRO A 701 -14.72 28.72 -23.24
N ALA A 702 -15.20 29.73 -23.96
CA ALA A 702 -15.93 29.55 -25.21
C ALA A 702 -15.05 28.81 -26.23
N GLY A 703 -15.55 27.71 -26.79
CA GLY A 703 -14.76 26.87 -27.71
C GLY A 703 -13.65 26.04 -27.03
N GLY A 704 -13.68 25.90 -25.69
CA GLY A 704 -12.66 25.16 -24.93
C GLY A 704 -12.46 23.72 -25.41
N LEU A 705 -11.21 23.25 -25.31
CA LEU A 705 -10.78 21.95 -25.83
C LEU A 705 -11.38 20.81 -25.01
N ASN A 706 -11.89 19.77 -25.70
CA ASN A 706 -12.24 18.52 -25.05
C ASN A 706 -11.01 17.60 -25.06
N LEU A 707 -10.40 17.43 -23.88
CA LEU A 707 -9.16 16.69 -23.71
C LEU A 707 -9.42 15.33 -23.06
N PRO A 708 -8.96 14.21 -23.66
CA PRO A 708 -9.30 12.87 -23.22
C PRO A 708 -8.76 12.51 -21.83
N TYR A 709 -7.63 13.11 -21.45
CA TYR A 709 -6.92 12.80 -20.21
C TYR A 709 -6.93 13.94 -19.19
N ALA A 710 -7.60 15.06 -19.51
CA ALA A 710 -7.73 16.14 -18.56
C ALA A 710 -8.55 15.67 -17.33
N PRO A 711 -8.19 16.09 -16.11
CA PRO A 711 -8.96 15.77 -14.92
C PRO A 711 -10.32 16.49 -14.87
N HIS A 712 -10.67 17.22 -15.94
CA HIS A 712 -11.95 17.87 -16.10
C HIS A 712 -12.57 17.46 -17.45
N HIS A 713 -13.79 16.95 -17.42
CA HIS A 713 -14.66 16.96 -18.60
C HIS A 713 -15.70 18.05 -18.40
N TRP A 714 -15.81 18.96 -19.35
CA TRP A 714 -16.82 19.99 -19.32
C TRP A 714 -18.18 19.38 -19.68
N GLY A 715 -18.97 19.07 -18.65
CA GLY A 715 -20.37 18.70 -18.78
C GLY A 715 -21.25 19.91 -19.15
N THR A 716 -22.47 19.96 -18.64
CA THR A 716 -23.38 21.10 -18.82
C THR A 716 -23.07 22.27 -17.89
N GLU A 717 -22.33 22.04 -16.79
CA GLU A 717 -21.99 23.08 -15.83
C GLU A 717 -20.91 24.05 -16.36
N PRO A 718 -21.12 25.38 -16.21
CA PRO A 718 -20.20 26.38 -16.75
C PRO A 718 -18.94 26.58 -15.89
N VAL A 719 -18.96 26.15 -14.63
CA VAL A 719 -17.89 26.36 -13.65
C VAL A 719 -17.55 25.05 -12.93
N LYS A 720 -16.26 24.83 -12.73
CA LYS A 720 -15.70 23.78 -11.89
C LYS A 720 -14.79 24.36 -10.82
N TYR A 721 -14.52 23.57 -9.80
CA TYR A 721 -13.68 23.97 -8.69
C TYR A 721 -12.50 23.02 -8.55
N LEU A 722 -11.30 23.58 -8.51
CA LEU A 722 -10.09 22.87 -8.10
C LEU A 722 -9.90 23.10 -6.60
N VAL A 723 -9.88 22.02 -5.83
CA VAL A 723 -9.64 22.02 -4.38
C VAL A 723 -8.33 21.30 -4.12
N GLY A 724 -7.31 22.04 -3.69
CA GLY A 724 -6.00 21.50 -3.33
C GLY A 724 -5.81 21.48 -1.82
N VAL A 725 -5.32 20.37 -1.27
CA VAL A 725 -4.97 20.22 0.15
C VAL A 725 -3.47 19.91 0.25
N TYR A 726 -2.74 20.82 0.89
CA TYR A 726 -1.28 20.81 0.86
C TYR A 726 -0.73 20.57 2.27
N CYS A 727 -0.22 19.37 2.50
CA CYS A 727 0.39 18.99 3.77
C CYS A 727 1.89 18.73 3.61
N ASP A 728 2.69 19.31 4.50
CA ASP A 728 4.12 19.10 4.61
C ASP A 728 4.43 18.41 5.94
N VAL A 729 5.02 17.23 5.88
CA VAL A 729 5.23 16.34 7.03
C VAL A 729 6.72 16.08 7.20
N PRO A 730 7.28 16.10 8.42
CA PRO A 730 8.67 15.68 8.64
C PRO A 730 8.93 14.29 8.07
N SER A 731 10.00 14.15 7.27
CA SER A 731 10.28 12.90 6.54
C SER A 731 10.57 11.69 7.45
N VAL A 732 10.91 11.94 8.71
CA VAL A 732 11.16 10.90 9.73
C VAL A 732 9.91 10.47 10.49
N ASP A 733 8.82 11.24 10.42
CA ASP A 733 7.59 10.99 11.18
C ASP A 733 6.63 10.10 10.39
N THR A 734 6.87 8.79 10.46
CA THR A 734 6.09 7.79 9.71
C THR A 734 4.62 7.76 10.14
N ALA A 735 4.35 8.03 11.43
CA ALA A 735 2.97 8.05 11.94
C ALA A 735 2.18 9.24 11.37
N ALA A 736 2.78 10.44 11.36
CA ALA A 736 2.17 11.62 10.74
C ALA A 736 1.98 11.44 9.23
N ILE A 737 2.94 10.82 8.54
CA ILE A 737 2.83 10.51 7.11
C ILE A 737 1.60 9.62 6.85
N ASN A 738 1.42 8.55 7.63
CA ASN A 738 0.28 7.65 7.47
C ASN A 738 -1.04 8.35 7.80
N LEU A 739 -1.10 9.13 8.89
CA LEU A 739 -2.27 9.91 9.26
C LEU A 739 -2.71 10.86 8.14
N VAL A 740 -1.78 11.62 7.56
CA VAL A 740 -2.09 12.54 6.46
C VAL A 740 -2.54 11.77 5.22
N ARG A 741 -1.91 10.64 4.89
CA ARG A 741 -2.33 9.79 3.76
C ARG A 741 -3.77 9.29 3.93
N GLU A 742 -4.13 8.82 5.12
CA GLU A 742 -5.49 8.40 5.44
C GLU A 742 -6.48 9.54 5.24
N CYS A 743 -6.21 10.72 5.79
CA CYS A 743 -7.06 11.90 5.61
C CYS A 743 -7.21 12.30 4.14
N LEU A 744 -6.13 12.27 3.35
CA LEU A 744 -6.21 12.57 1.91
C LEU A 744 -6.96 11.49 1.13
N ALA A 745 -6.91 10.22 1.53
CA ALA A 745 -7.68 9.13 0.93
C ALA A 745 -9.20 9.29 1.19
N GLU A 746 -9.58 9.76 2.38
CA GLU A 746 -10.97 10.13 2.68
C GLU A 746 -11.48 11.22 1.72
N LEU A 747 -10.68 12.25 1.47
CA LEU A 747 -11.03 13.33 0.51
C LEU A 747 -11.15 12.82 -0.93
N GLN A 748 -10.31 11.87 -1.34
CA GLN A 748 -10.42 11.22 -2.65
C GLN A 748 -11.73 10.44 -2.78
N THR A 749 -12.12 9.72 -1.73
CA THR A 749 -13.39 9.00 -1.69
C THR A 749 -14.58 9.95 -1.91
N ILE A 750 -14.61 11.07 -1.19
CA ILE A 750 -15.66 12.10 -1.36
C ILE A 750 -15.66 12.68 -2.77
N THR A 751 -14.47 12.96 -3.31
CA THR A 751 -14.31 13.48 -4.67
C THR A 751 -14.97 12.56 -5.69
N LEU A 752 -14.68 11.26 -5.60
CA LEU A 752 -15.24 10.26 -6.51
C LEU A 752 -16.76 10.08 -6.32
N GLN A 753 -17.23 10.05 -5.06
CA GLN A 753 -18.66 9.96 -4.74
C GLN A 753 -19.48 11.17 -5.23
N SER A 754 -18.84 12.33 -5.35
CA SER A 754 -19.43 13.56 -5.90
C SER A 754 -19.33 13.64 -7.43
N GLY A 755 -18.86 12.60 -8.12
CA GLY A 755 -18.64 12.61 -9.58
C GLY A 755 -17.45 13.45 -10.02
N GLY A 756 -16.61 13.89 -9.07
CA GLY A 756 -15.38 14.62 -9.32
C GLY A 756 -14.22 13.70 -9.74
N ARG A 757 -13.04 14.30 -9.89
CA ARG A 757 -11.81 13.58 -10.26
C ARG A 757 -10.64 13.99 -9.37
N VAL A 758 -9.85 13.00 -8.98
CA VAL A 758 -8.56 13.23 -8.32
C VAL A 758 -7.54 13.61 -9.39
N CYS A 759 -6.85 14.72 -9.19
CA CYS A 759 -5.91 15.24 -10.16
C CYS A 759 -4.60 14.43 -10.15
N PRO A 760 -4.12 13.96 -11.30
CA PRO A 760 -3.02 12.99 -11.41
C PRO A 760 -1.61 13.55 -11.12
N TRP A 761 -1.47 14.87 -10.95
CA TRP A 761 -0.19 15.50 -10.58
C TRP A 761 0.02 15.59 -9.06
N GLY A 762 -1.02 15.39 -8.27
CA GLY A 762 -0.98 15.36 -6.80
C GLY A 762 -0.85 13.93 -6.26
N TRP A 763 -0.65 13.83 -4.95
CA TRP A 763 -0.70 12.56 -4.22
C TRP A 763 -2.07 11.90 -4.40
N ARG A 764 -2.05 10.60 -4.65
CA ARG A 764 -3.24 9.74 -4.73
C ARG A 764 -2.94 8.36 -4.17
N GLU A 765 -3.97 7.68 -3.70
CA GLU A 765 -3.85 6.26 -3.37
C GLU A 765 -3.69 5.45 -4.67
N GLY A 766 -2.85 4.40 -4.60
CA GLY A 766 -2.37 3.64 -5.76
C GLY A 766 -3.36 2.62 -6.30
#